data_AF-A0A0G4LVK4-F1
#
_entry.id   AF-A0A0G4LVK4-F1
#
_cell.length_a   1.000
_cell.length_b   1.000
_cell.length_c   1.000
_cell.angle_alpha   90.00
_cell.angle_beta   90.00
_cell.angle_gamma   90.00
#
_symmetry.space_group_name_H-M   'P 1'
#
loop_
_entity.id
_entity.type
_entity.pdbx_description
1 polymer ?
#
loop_
_entity_poly.entity_id
_entity_poly.type
_entity_poly.pdbx_seq_one_letter_code
_entity_poly.pdbx_strand_id
1 'polypeptide(L)'
;MPPMADGGSQRGYFGRTESPYNQEYMCTSYASGSSSGSGVATAAGFAPIGLGSETVSSGRAPASINGIVGYSPSWGAVPCRGVWPLYPTCDVLTPHTKIVEDMLAVLDVIMADEPTSDGDFWRTQETIQIPKSSEIRPKSFSSLMDPIALKGKRLAVPKCYIGKGTTTAGDAPAFADSIGALWLQAKKDLEALGAKRCHVPGMPEGWIDIERGQRIALGWDNFLRTNDAPNCKTLATVHHKKIRPFYASLDDPRKHTEAQNHVRYADIVEYIRHRPESIHDLPGCAEALRSLEAARKRDLDSWLDEHGCDAIVFPTNGDVPRADAEEVLSSMQHALRDGVKYSNGTRALKHMGVPAITRPPWMDGGVKQKEETQRIKAAVKKNFKQLRRQQVRAAQTRSLETANERPATADGPLTQAKADEESTTLQKEAGAIAPHFPLLDDPLSVDFPFSDDLATFLGPVPDSEDSTRKHFAPSYEESELLMYYLDRIFPMQYTHYSNRKWGRGWLFWLLNKNGPLYKAALSLAALHKHSLMCAVNEDLRHNDVLLEYHTSALRGLQDFIGQPQGYAVFKDDEDFIEVIACGSALISFEVFRGGKGDWQPHLQATTAIMKTMDLSRLAFHASGRIESFVSSSARERRGIDAALSFHAPVLLWMDLLACASTGNVPFLPYETWLQMEGFDMTKIMGCQNWVMKAIGDLAVLEERKVSLKGQTEDALLDWIGRARKIGDELEAGMEGLDLRDEANNPASHVTRIFATAALVQLYATRASLALSEPAEGQRSVARVIGEIRRMPRATLSIRQLTWPICVVGSMAAPHQQAFFEDLVSEVLVESDASFGNCRTVNEIIRQCWDHRNLHPGQHWDWRRAMADMGICALLI
;
A
#
# COMPACT_ATOMS: atom_id res chain seq x y z
N MET A 1 -11.09 10.33 0.12
CA MET A 1 -12.20 11.30 0.09
C MET A 1 -11.64 12.72 0.13
N PRO A 2 -12.32 13.73 -0.44
CA PRO A 2 -11.96 15.13 -0.28
C PRO A 2 -12.07 15.55 1.19
N PRO A 3 -11.43 16.67 1.60
CA PRO A 3 -11.48 17.14 2.98
C PRO A 3 -12.91 17.27 3.49
N MET A 4 -13.17 16.70 4.68
CA MET A 4 -14.42 16.83 5.43
C MET A 4 -15.68 16.34 4.70
N ALA A 5 -15.52 15.51 3.65
CA ALA A 5 -16.59 15.13 2.73
C ALA A 5 -17.22 16.29 1.93
N ASP A 6 -16.68 17.51 2.06
CA ASP A 6 -17.19 18.75 1.46
C ASP A 6 -16.68 18.90 0.01
N GLY A 7 -17.18 18.01 -0.85
CA GLY A 7 -16.84 17.97 -2.26
C GLY A 7 -17.11 16.60 -2.91
N GLY A 8 -16.43 16.37 -4.02
CA GLY A 8 -16.43 15.11 -4.75
C GLY A 8 -15.04 14.60 -5.08
N SER A 9 -14.42 15.16 -6.12
CA SER A 9 -13.14 14.69 -6.65
C SER A 9 -11.93 15.56 -6.27
N GLN A 10 -12.14 16.60 -5.46
CA GLN A 10 -11.06 17.48 -5.01
C GLN A 10 -9.99 16.69 -4.25
N ARG A 11 -8.75 17.15 -4.39
CA ARG A 11 -7.60 16.59 -3.64
C ARG A 11 -7.69 16.98 -2.16
N GLY A 12 -7.55 15.99 -1.29
CA GLY A 12 -7.34 16.19 0.14
C GLY A 12 -5.89 15.93 0.55
N TYR A 13 -5.67 15.75 1.85
CA TYR A 13 -4.36 15.42 2.42
C TYR A 13 -3.73 14.16 1.78
N PHE A 14 -4.57 13.19 1.38
CA PHE A 14 -4.16 11.94 0.73
C PHE A 14 -4.32 11.98 -0.81
N GLY A 15 -4.44 13.16 -1.41
CA GLY A 15 -4.70 13.31 -2.85
C GLY A 15 -6.16 13.05 -3.23
N ARG A 16 -6.39 12.51 -4.44
CA ARG A 16 -7.71 12.14 -4.97
C ARG A 16 -7.69 10.70 -5.50
N THR A 17 -8.87 10.08 -5.61
CA THR A 17 -9.02 8.72 -6.13
C THR A 17 -9.26 8.75 -7.64
N GLU A 18 -8.61 7.84 -8.38
CA GLU A 18 -8.74 7.73 -9.83
C GLU A 18 -9.69 6.60 -10.25
N SER A 19 -10.32 6.74 -11.42
CA SER A 19 -11.26 5.76 -11.96
C SER A 19 -10.56 4.46 -12.35
N PRO A 20 -11.04 3.29 -11.91
CA PRO A 20 -10.52 2.01 -12.38
C PRO A 20 -11.04 1.69 -13.81
N TYR A 21 -12.08 2.37 -14.27
CA TYR A 21 -12.78 2.10 -15.55
C TYR A 21 -12.27 2.90 -16.74
N ASN A 22 -11.88 4.15 -16.55
CA ASN A 22 -11.27 4.98 -17.58
C ASN A 22 -10.63 6.21 -16.93
N GLN A 23 -9.33 6.39 -17.11
CA GLN A 23 -8.57 7.50 -16.54
C GLN A 23 -8.83 8.86 -17.19
N GLU A 24 -9.47 8.90 -18.36
CA GLU A 24 -9.91 10.17 -18.96
C GLU A 24 -11.08 10.80 -18.21
N TYR A 25 -11.73 10.02 -17.33
CA TYR A 25 -12.89 10.43 -16.56
C TYR A 25 -12.65 10.24 -15.06
N MET A 26 -13.29 11.07 -14.26
CA MET A 26 -13.24 10.94 -12.82
C MET A 26 -14.01 9.71 -12.34
N CYS A 27 -13.72 9.26 -11.13
CA CYS A 27 -14.42 8.15 -10.48
C CYS A 27 -15.71 8.56 -9.77
N THR A 28 -16.07 9.85 -9.78
CA THR A 28 -17.24 10.39 -9.09
C THR A 28 -17.62 11.77 -9.66
N SER A 29 -18.75 12.33 -9.23
CA SER A 29 -19.16 13.71 -9.55
C SER A 29 -18.24 14.72 -8.87
N TYR A 30 -17.90 15.81 -9.56
CA TYR A 30 -16.86 16.74 -9.09
C TYR A 30 -17.23 17.47 -7.80
N ALA A 31 -18.47 17.95 -7.66
CA ALA A 31 -18.87 18.79 -6.54
C ALA A 31 -19.54 18.04 -5.37
N SER A 32 -20.05 16.83 -5.59
CA SER A 32 -20.60 15.97 -4.52
C SER A 32 -20.46 14.50 -4.89
N GLY A 33 -19.50 13.85 -4.25
CA GLY A 33 -19.02 12.54 -4.66
C GLY A 33 -17.99 11.93 -3.72
N SER A 34 -17.97 12.37 -2.46
CA SER A 34 -16.82 12.23 -1.57
C SER A 34 -16.46 10.78 -1.19
N SER A 35 -17.38 9.82 -1.30
CA SER A 35 -17.11 8.39 -1.10
C SER A 35 -16.45 7.71 -2.30
N SER A 36 -15.69 8.46 -3.11
CA SER A 36 -14.94 7.98 -4.28
C SER A 36 -14.03 6.79 -3.97
N GLY A 37 -13.30 6.86 -2.86
CA GLY A 37 -12.44 5.76 -2.40
C GLY A 37 -13.22 4.47 -2.12
N SER A 38 -14.39 4.57 -1.50
CA SER A 38 -15.27 3.41 -1.28
C SER A 38 -15.77 2.85 -2.62
N GLY A 39 -16.23 3.71 -3.53
CA GLY A 39 -16.72 3.27 -4.84
C GLY A 39 -15.65 2.54 -5.65
N VAL A 40 -14.44 3.11 -5.72
CA VAL A 40 -13.31 2.53 -6.45
C VAL A 40 -12.79 1.26 -5.80
N ALA A 41 -12.63 1.23 -4.47
CA ALA A 41 -12.14 0.05 -3.76
C ALA A 41 -13.07 -1.16 -3.93
N THR A 42 -14.38 -0.94 -3.83
CA THR A 42 -15.39 -1.97 -4.09
C THR A 42 -15.33 -2.42 -5.55
N ALA A 43 -15.37 -1.48 -6.51
CA ALA A 43 -15.37 -1.84 -7.93
C ALA A 43 -14.10 -2.59 -8.36
N ALA A 44 -12.92 -2.13 -7.92
CA ALA A 44 -11.63 -2.73 -8.21
C ALA A 44 -11.39 -4.07 -7.46
N GLY A 45 -12.24 -4.41 -6.47
CA GLY A 45 -12.11 -5.63 -5.68
C GLY A 45 -11.02 -5.58 -4.62
N PHE A 46 -10.68 -4.40 -4.11
CA PHE A 46 -9.79 -4.27 -2.95
C PHE A 46 -10.49 -4.72 -1.65
N ALA A 47 -11.82 -4.65 -1.62
CA ALA A 47 -12.66 -5.22 -0.58
C ALA A 47 -14.02 -5.65 -1.19
N PRO A 48 -14.71 -6.64 -0.60
CA PRO A 48 -16.05 -7.04 -1.05
C PRO A 48 -17.11 -5.95 -0.77
N ILE A 49 -16.91 -5.17 0.29
CA ILE A 49 -17.82 -4.13 0.77
C ILE A 49 -17.03 -2.85 0.97
N GLY A 50 -17.63 -1.71 0.62
CA GLY A 50 -17.15 -0.39 1.00
C GLY A 50 -18.21 0.34 1.83
N LEU A 51 -17.79 1.12 2.82
CA LEU A 51 -18.68 2.01 3.57
C LEU A 51 -18.28 3.46 3.27
N GLY A 52 -19.25 4.23 2.77
CA GLY A 52 -19.15 5.67 2.58
C GLY A 52 -20.22 6.43 3.36
N SER A 53 -20.34 7.71 3.09
CA SER A 53 -21.46 8.54 3.56
C SER A 53 -22.04 9.40 2.43
N GLU A 54 -23.29 9.80 2.59
CA GLU A 54 -23.98 10.68 1.65
C GLU A 54 -24.64 11.86 2.35
N THR A 55 -24.25 13.06 1.93
CA THR A 55 -24.87 14.33 2.35
C THR A 55 -25.72 14.94 1.22
N VAL A 56 -25.29 14.80 -0.04
CA VAL A 56 -26.04 15.26 -1.22
C VAL A 56 -26.12 14.11 -2.24
N SER A 57 -24.98 13.68 -2.77
CA SER A 57 -24.86 12.55 -3.71
C SER A 57 -23.58 11.74 -3.51
N SER A 58 -22.92 11.90 -2.36
CA SER A 58 -21.60 11.33 -2.09
C SER A 58 -21.56 9.80 -2.00
N GLY A 59 -22.71 9.11 -1.91
CA GLY A 59 -22.79 7.65 -2.04
C GLY A 59 -23.20 7.23 -3.46
N ARG A 60 -24.29 7.78 -3.97
CA ARG A 60 -24.86 7.43 -5.28
C ARG A 60 -23.96 7.81 -6.46
N ALA A 61 -23.23 8.93 -6.40
CA ALA A 61 -22.33 9.33 -7.48
C ALA A 61 -21.16 8.33 -7.65
N PRO A 62 -20.40 7.98 -6.59
CA PRO A 62 -19.42 6.88 -6.68
C PRO A 62 -20.04 5.55 -7.09
N ALA A 63 -21.21 5.18 -6.56
CA ALA A 63 -21.85 3.92 -6.90
C ALA A 63 -22.17 3.83 -8.41
N SER A 64 -22.76 4.88 -8.96
CA SER A 64 -23.13 4.94 -10.38
C SER A 64 -21.91 4.93 -11.30
N ILE A 65 -20.93 5.81 -11.04
CA ILE A 65 -19.79 6.01 -11.94
C ILE A 65 -18.84 4.81 -11.91
N ASN A 66 -18.78 4.09 -10.78
CA ASN A 66 -18.00 2.86 -10.64
C ASN A 66 -18.81 1.59 -10.89
N GLY A 67 -20.05 1.68 -11.39
CA GLY A 67 -20.82 0.50 -11.78
C GLY A 67 -21.03 -0.51 -10.65
N ILE A 68 -21.35 -0.05 -9.45
CA ILE A 68 -21.62 -0.89 -8.27
C ILE A 68 -22.97 -0.55 -7.63
N VAL A 69 -23.43 -1.40 -6.72
CA VAL A 69 -24.63 -1.15 -5.93
C VAL A 69 -24.32 -0.17 -4.80
N GLY A 70 -25.17 0.83 -4.62
CA GLY A 70 -25.10 1.76 -3.49
C GLY A 70 -26.47 1.97 -2.87
N TYR A 71 -26.53 2.08 -1.54
CA TYR A 71 -27.78 2.31 -0.82
C TYR A 71 -27.68 3.51 0.11
N SER A 72 -28.49 4.53 -0.15
CA SER A 72 -28.68 5.69 0.73
C SER A 72 -29.96 5.47 1.54
N PRO A 73 -29.88 5.15 2.85
CA PRO A 73 -31.04 4.83 3.66
C PRO A 73 -31.95 6.04 3.93
N SER A 74 -33.15 5.75 4.45
CA SER A 74 -34.02 6.74 5.11
C SER A 74 -33.35 7.28 6.38
N TRP A 75 -33.77 8.45 6.86
CA TRP A 75 -33.25 9.02 8.11
C TRP A 75 -33.36 8.05 9.29
N GLY A 76 -32.25 7.90 10.01
CA GLY A 76 -32.15 7.05 11.20
C GLY A 76 -32.25 5.55 10.94
N ALA A 77 -32.50 5.09 9.71
CA ALA A 77 -32.66 3.67 9.42
C ALA A 77 -31.35 2.89 9.64
N VAL A 78 -30.22 3.43 9.21
CA VAL A 78 -28.88 2.97 9.59
C VAL A 78 -28.29 4.01 10.54
N PRO A 79 -27.94 3.64 11.78
CA PRO A 79 -27.31 4.56 12.75
C PRO A 79 -26.03 5.19 12.18
N CYS A 80 -25.84 6.49 12.44
CA CYS A 80 -24.71 7.27 11.93
C CYS A 80 -23.70 7.69 13.02
N ARG A 81 -23.81 7.12 14.22
CA ARG A 81 -22.84 7.38 15.29
C ARG A 81 -21.43 6.98 14.85
N GLY A 82 -20.46 7.87 15.05
CA GLY A 82 -19.07 7.65 14.62
C GLY A 82 -18.81 7.97 13.14
N VAL A 83 -19.82 8.36 12.37
CA VAL A 83 -19.62 8.97 11.04
C VAL A 83 -19.28 10.44 11.21
N TRP A 84 -18.23 10.89 10.53
CA TRP A 84 -17.81 12.30 10.60
C TRP A 84 -18.87 13.19 9.93
N PRO A 85 -19.52 14.12 10.66
CA PRO A 85 -20.68 14.83 10.14
C PRO A 85 -20.30 15.95 9.17
N LEU A 86 -21.14 16.24 8.18
CA LEU A 86 -21.06 17.42 7.32
C LEU A 86 -22.32 18.28 7.48
N TYR A 87 -23.47 17.79 7.01
CA TYR A 87 -24.78 18.40 7.29
C TYR A 87 -25.61 17.38 8.08
N PRO A 88 -25.69 17.47 9.42
CA PRO A 88 -26.31 16.41 10.22
C PRO A 88 -27.80 16.12 9.90
N THR A 89 -28.53 17.04 9.25
CA THR A 89 -29.88 16.80 8.70
C THR A 89 -29.90 15.92 7.46
N CYS A 90 -28.80 15.84 6.72
CA CYS A 90 -28.72 15.14 5.44
C CYS A 90 -27.88 13.86 5.51
N ASP A 91 -26.91 13.82 6.41
CA ASP A 91 -25.89 12.77 6.45
C ASP A 91 -26.48 11.39 6.73
N VAL A 92 -26.11 10.43 5.89
CA VAL A 92 -26.41 9.01 6.07
C VAL A 92 -25.19 8.14 5.76
N LEU A 93 -25.03 7.01 6.46
CA LEU A 93 -24.06 5.97 6.09
C LEU A 93 -24.55 5.27 4.81
N THR A 94 -23.65 5.05 3.85
CA THR A 94 -23.98 4.46 2.54
C THR A 94 -23.06 3.28 2.24
N PRO A 95 -23.55 2.03 2.35
CA PRO A 95 -22.80 0.87 1.90
C PRO A 95 -22.72 0.79 0.36
N HIS A 96 -21.62 0.19 -0.11
CA HIS A 96 -21.32 -0.11 -1.50
C HIS A 96 -20.94 -1.58 -1.67
N THR A 97 -21.54 -2.26 -2.64
CA THR A 97 -21.26 -3.67 -2.93
C THR A 97 -21.27 -3.95 -4.44
N LYS A 98 -20.64 -5.04 -4.87
CA LYS A 98 -20.64 -5.41 -6.30
C LYS A 98 -21.97 -5.97 -6.78
N ILE A 99 -22.78 -6.54 -5.89
CA ILE A 99 -24.07 -7.17 -6.22
C ILE A 99 -25.10 -6.89 -5.13
N VAL A 100 -26.38 -7.08 -5.45
CA VAL A 100 -27.50 -6.77 -4.54
C VAL A 100 -27.53 -7.75 -3.37
N GLU A 101 -27.16 -9.01 -3.59
CA GLU A 101 -27.11 -10.05 -2.57
C GLU A 101 -26.16 -9.66 -1.43
N ASP A 102 -24.96 -9.19 -1.77
CA ASP A 102 -24.00 -8.65 -0.80
C ASP A 102 -24.56 -7.43 -0.07
N MET A 103 -25.32 -6.56 -0.77
CA MET A 103 -25.95 -5.40 -0.14
C MET A 103 -26.95 -5.82 0.94
N LEU A 104 -27.78 -6.82 0.65
CA LEU A 104 -28.75 -7.35 1.61
C LEU A 104 -28.04 -7.99 2.81
N ALA A 105 -26.97 -8.75 2.58
CA ALA A 105 -26.16 -9.31 3.66
C ALA A 105 -25.51 -8.23 4.55
N VAL A 106 -25.05 -7.12 3.96
CA VAL A 106 -24.52 -5.96 4.70
C VAL A 106 -25.62 -5.31 5.54
N LEU A 107 -26.79 -5.06 4.96
CA LEU A 107 -27.93 -4.46 5.66
C LEU A 107 -28.42 -5.32 6.82
N ASP A 108 -28.33 -6.65 6.70
CA ASP A 108 -28.66 -7.55 7.80
C ASP A 108 -27.83 -7.28 9.05
N VAL A 109 -26.60 -6.81 8.88
CA VAL A 109 -25.66 -6.48 9.98
C VAL A 109 -25.81 -5.04 10.42
N ILE A 110 -25.79 -4.07 9.50
CA ILE A 110 -25.61 -2.65 9.87
C ILE A 110 -26.93 -1.92 10.19
N MET A 111 -28.08 -2.42 9.71
CA MET A 111 -29.38 -1.81 9.99
C MET A 111 -29.92 -2.36 11.31
N ALA A 112 -29.28 -2.04 12.42
CA ALA A 112 -29.62 -2.51 13.75
C ALA A 112 -29.90 -1.36 14.72
N ASP A 113 -30.62 -1.64 15.80
CA ASP A 113 -30.83 -0.66 16.86
C ASP A 113 -29.52 -0.36 17.58
N GLU A 114 -29.22 0.92 17.79
CA GLU A 114 -28.08 1.32 18.63
C GLU A 114 -28.48 1.50 20.10
N PRO A 115 -27.63 1.05 21.04
CA PRO A 115 -27.87 1.24 22.47
C PRO A 115 -27.86 2.70 22.92
N THR A 116 -27.10 3.56 22.23
CA THR A 116 -27.07 5.01 22.47
C THR A 116 -27.38 5.75 21.17
N SER A 117 -28.09 6.86 21.28
CA SER A 117 -28.33 7.76 20.15
C SER A 117 -27.30 8.89 20.07
N ASP A 118 -26.37 8.98 21.03
CA ASP A 118 -25.40 10.07 21.11
C ASP A 118 -24.58 10.19 19.82
N GLY A 119 -24.55 11.38 19.24
CA GLY A 119 -23.84 11.62 17.98
C GLY A 119 -24.62 11.26 16.70
N ASP A 120 -25.84 10.75 16.80
CA ASP A 120 -26.78 10.60 15.69
C ASP A 120 -27.87 11.68 15.78
N PHE A 121 -27.87 12.63 14.84
CA PHE A 121 -28.77 13.79 14.89
C PHE A 121 -30.25 13.39 14.81
N TRP A 122 -30.61 12.49 13.89
CA TRP A 122 -32.02 12.13 13.67
C TRP A 122 -32.61 11.28 14.78
N ARG A 123 -31.76 10.53 15.49
CA ARG A 123 -32.17 9.73 16.66
C ARG A 123 -32.21 10.52 17.97
N THR A 124 -31.57 11.68 18.03
CA THR A 124 -31.54 12.53 19.25
C THR A 124 -32.51 13.71 19.22
N GLN A 125 -32.96 14.15 18.04
CA GLN A 125 -33.98 15.20 17.93
C GLN A 125 -35.36 14.68 18.37
N GLU A 126 -36.15 15.53 19.04
CA GLU A 126 -37.47 15.17 19.58
C GLU A 126 -38.65 15.66 18.74
N THR A 127 -38.38 16.31 17.60
CA THR A 127 -39.40 17.01 16.80
C THR A 127 -40.18 16.07 15.89
N ILE A 128 -39.50 15.14 15.24
CA ILE A 128 -40.06 14.16 14.32
C ILE A 128 -39.83 12.77 14.92
N GLN A 129 -40.87 11.95 14.95
CA GLN A 129 -40.72 10.57 15.38
C GLN A 129 -40.03 9.74 14.29
N ILE A 130 -38.84 9.24 14.60
CA ILE A 130 -38.09 8.31 13.74
C ILE A 130 -38.24 6.90 14.31
N PRO A 131 -38.73 5.93 13.52
CA PRO A 131 -38.86 4.55 13.98
C PRO A 131 -37.47 3.93 14.19
N LYS A 132 -37.39 2.96 15.10
CA LYS A 132 -36.17 2.18 15.34
C LYS A 132 -35.83 1.33 14.11
N SER A 133 -34.56 0.98 13.94
CA SER A 133 -34.13 0.13 12.82
C SER A 133 -34.88 -1.21 12.83
N SER A 134 -35.09 -1.79 14.02
CA SER A 134 -35.81 -3.05 14.21
C SER A 134 -37.28 -2.98 13.77
N GLU A 135 -37.89 -1.79 13.77
CA GLU A 135 -39.31 -1.59 13.44
C GLU A 135 -39.55 -1.52 11.93
N ILE A 136 -38.55 -1.10 11.16
CA ILE A 136 -38.66 -0.90 9.70
C ILE A 136 -37.93 -1.94 8.87
N ARG A 137 -36.96 -2.68 9.45
CA ARG A 137 -36.24 -3.73 8.72
C ARG A 137 -37.07 -5.02 8.62
N PRO A 138 -36.89 -5.83 7.55
CA PRO A 138 -37.35 -7.22 7.56
C PRO A 138 -36.55 -8.05 8.59
N LYS A 139 -37.08 -9.22 8.94
CA LYS A 139 -36.35 -10.20 9.78
C LYS A 139 -35.01 -10.59 9.16
N SER A 140 -34.96 -10.67 7.82
CA SER A 140 -33.77 -10.96 7.03
C SER A 140 -33.89 -10.20 5.71
N PHE A 141 -32.88 -9.41 5.34
CA PHE A 141 -32.90 -8.64 4.09
C PHE A 141 -32.86 -9.56 2.87
N SER A 142 -32.24 -10.73 2.98
CA SER A 142 -32.26 -11.75 1.92
C SER A 142 -33.68 -12.19 1.51
N SER A 143 -34.69 -12.04 2.37
CA SER A 143 -36.08 -12.37 2.03
C SER A 143 -36.71 -11.39 1.03
N LEU A 144 -36.05 -10.27 0.73
CA LEU A 144 -36.49 -9.31 -0.28
C LEU A 144 -36.07 -9.70 -1.71
N MET A 145 -35.26 -10.76 -1.87
CA MET A 145 -34.87 -11.28 -3.17
C MET A 145 -36.06 -11.97 -3.84
N ASP A 146 -36.73 -11.25 -4.74
CA ASP A 146 -37.78 -11.80 -5.58
C ASP A 146 -37.64 -11.29 -7.04
N PRO A 147 -37.30 -12.17 -7.99
CA PRO A 147 -37.10 -11.79 -9.39
C PRO A 147 -38.38 -11.33 -10.10
N ILE A 148 -39.58 -11.59 -9.54
CA ILE A 148 -40.85 -11.15 -10.12
C ILE A 148 -41.49 -9.96 -9.37
N ALA A 149 -40.82 -9.40 -8.37
CA ALA A 149 -41.34 -8.33 -7.50
C ALA A 149 -41.78 -7.06 -8.25
N LEU A 150 -41.23 -6.81 -9.44
CA LEU A 150 -41.59 -5.66 -10.27
C LEU A 150 -42.89 -5.86 -11.08
N LYS A 151 -43.43 -7.08 -11.14
CA LYS A 151 -44.66 -7.36 -11.89
C LYS A 151 -45.84 -6.58 -11.31
N GLY A 152 -46.42 -5.70 -12.11
CA GLY A 152 -47.56 -4.86 -11.72
C GLY A 152 -47.18 -3.59 -10.96
N LYS A 153 -45.89 -3.31 -10.76
CA LYS A 153 -45.39 -2.08 -10.14
C LYS A 153 -45.35 -0.93 -11.15
N ARG A 154 -45.65 0.29 -10.66
CA ARG A 154 -45.71 1.52 -11.47
C ARG A 154 -44.54 2.41 -11.10
N LEU A 155 -43.59 2.58 -12.02
CA LEU A 155 -42.36 3.32 -11.77
C LEU A 155 -42.37 4.66 -12.52
N ALA A 156 -42.20 5.75 -11.79
CA ALA A 156 -42.23 7.11 -12.31
C ALA A 156 -40.85 7.54 -12.84
N VAL A 157 -40.82 8.16 -14.02
CA VAL A 157 -39.59 8.70 -14.62
C VAL A 157 -39.69 10.22 -14.78
N PRO A 158 -38.83 11.00 -14.12
CA PRO A 158 -38.72 12.44 -14.33
C PRO A 158 -38.19 12.76 -15.73
N LYS A 159 -39.00 13.47 -16.53
CA LYS A 159 -38.65 13.76 -17.94
C LYS A 159 -37.35 14.56 -18.10
N CYS A 160 -36.99 15.39 -17.12
CA CYS A 160 -35.77 16.21 -17.15
C CYS A 160 -34.48 15.39 -17.11
N TYR A 161 -34.48 14.21 -16.47
CA TYR A 161 -33.29 13.37 -16.36
C TYR A 161 -33.07 12.43 -17.54
N ILE A 162 -33.91 12.56 -18.57
CA ILE A 162 -33.88 11.71 -19.78
C ILE A 162 -33.86 12.56 -21.06
N GLY A 163 -33.40 13.81 -20.95
CA GLY A 163 -33.31 14.76 -22.06
C GLY A 163 -34.66 15.26 -22.60
N LYS A 164 -35.77 15.05 -21.87
CA LYS A 164 -37.14 15.40 -22.32
C LYS A 164 -37.80 16.49 -21.46
N GLY A 165 -37.04 17.51 -21.04
CA GLY A 165 -37.53 18.68 -20.32
C GLY A 165 -36.44 19.42 -19.54
N THR A 166 -36.74 20.61 -19.04
CA THR A 166 -35.83 21.41 -18.20
C THR A 166 -36.01 21.10 -16.72
N THR A 167 -35.16 21.64 -15.83
CA THR A 167 -35.43 21.72 -14.38
C THR A 167 -36.19 23.02 -14.04
N THR A 168 -36.48 23.24 -12.75
CA THR A 168 -37.05 24.51 -12.25
C THR A 168 -36.10 25.69 -12.39
N ALA A 169 -34.80 25.45 -12.57
CA ALA A 169 -33.78 26.47 -12.79
C ALA A 169 -33.69 26.95 -14.26
N GLY A 170 -34.53 26.41 -15.16
CA GLY A 170 -34.59 26.85 -16.57
C GLY A 170 -33.74 26.02 -17.53
N ASP A 171 -32.66 25.39 -17.06
CA ASP A 171 -31.76 24.59 -17.89
C ASP A 171 -32.13 23.10 -17.92
N ALA A 172 -31.82 22.41 -19.03
CA ALA A 172 -31.89 20.95 -19.11
C ALA A 172 -30.63 20.35 -18.46
N PRO A 173 -30.76 19.36 -17.54
CA PRO A 173 -29.61 18.63 -17.04
C PRO A 173 -28.83 18.01 -18.20
N ALA A 174 -27.51 17.86 -18.03
CA ALA A 174 -26.71 17.12 -18.98
C ALA A 174 -27.28 15.72 -19.16
N PHE A 175 -27.32 15.26 -20.40
CA PHE A 175 -27.78 13.93 -20.74
C PHE A 175 -27.02 13.46 -21.99
N ALA A 176 -25.94 12.74 -21.78
CA ALA A 176 -25.13 12.22 -22.88
C ALA A 176 -25.91 11.18 -23.70
N ASP A 177 -25.77 11.17 -25.03
CA ASP A 177 -26.46 10.24 -25.92
C ASP A 177 -26.19 8.76 -25.58
N SER A 178 -24.99 8.46 -25.08
CA SER A 178 -24.61 7.12 -24.60
C SER A 178 -25.38 6.70 -23.34
N ILE A 179 -25.61 7.63 -22.42
CA ILE A 179 -26.49 7.43 -21.26
C ILE A 179 -27.95 7.36 -21.74
N GLY A 180 -28.31 8.12 -22.78
CA GLY A 180 -29.57 7.99 -23.51
C GLY A 180 -29.83 6.59 -24.05
N ALA A 181 -28.84 5.93 -24.65
CA ALA A 181 -28.96 4.57 -25.17
C ALA A 181 -29.09 3.52 -24.05
N LEU A 182 -28.27 3.62 -22.99
CA LEU A 182 -28.38 2.76 -21.80
C LEU A 182 -29.70 2.96 -21.07
N TRP A 183 -30.13 4.21 -20.98
CA TRP A 183 -31.44 4.57 -20.45
C TRP A 183 -32.54 4.01 -21.34
N LEU A 184 -32.51 4.15 -22.67
CA LEU A 184 -33.53 3.56 -23.56
C LEU A 184 -33.64 2.04 -23.39
N GLN A 185 -32.54 1.36 -23.06
CA GLN A 185 -32.58 -0.06 -22.70
C GLN A 185 -33.26 -0.30 -21.35
N ALA A 186 -32.86 0.42 -20.29
CA ALA A 186 -33.52 0.35 -18.98
C ALA A 186 -34.99 0.83 -19.05
N LYS A 187 -35.28 1.75 -19.96
CA LYS A 187 -36.57 2.38 -20.19
C LYS A 187 -37.48 1.46 -20.98
N LYS A 188 -37.00 0.65 -21.93
CA LYS A 188 -37.78 -0.47 -22.52
C LYS A 188 -38.27 -1.44 -21.45
N ASP A 189 -37.47 -1.63 -20.40
CA ASP A 189 -37.83 -2.45 -19.24
C ASP A 189 -38.81 -1.71 -18.28
N LEU A 190 -39.02 -0.41 -18.45
CA LEU A 190 -39.75 0.49 -17.53
C LEU A 190 -40.84 1.35 -18.24
N GLU A 191 -41.12 1.12 -19.53
CA GLU A 191 -41.82 2.02 -20.43
C GLU A 191 -43.35 1.97 -20.28
N ALA A 192 -43.87 2.41 -19.14
CA ALA A 192 -45.21 2.97 -19.06
C ALA A 192 -45.28 4.02 -17.93
N LEU A 193 -45.44 5.29 -18.33
CA LEU A 193 -45.94 6.43 -17.54
C LEU A 193 -44.87 7.37 -16.91
N GLY A 194 -45.16 8.67 -16.96
CA GLY A 194 -44.21 9.77 -16.77
C GLY A 194 -44.59 10.77 -15.67
N ALA A 195 -43.56 11.46 -15.14
CA ALA A 195 -43.66 12.26 -13.91
C ALA A 195 -42.92 13.62 -13.96
N LYS A 196 -43.28 14.56 -13.05
CA LYS A 196 -42.77 15.95 -12.87
C LYS A 196 -42.72 16.40 -11.37
N ARG A 197 -42.11 17.57 -11.11
CA ARG A 197 -41.28 18.12 -9.95
C ARG A 197 -41.99 18.73 -8.69
N CYS A 198 -41.21 19.15 -7.65
CA CYS A 198 -41.57 20.21 -6.65
C CYS A 198 -40.40 20.86 -5.82
N HIS A 199 -40.67 21.93 -5.05
CA HIS A 199 -39.80 22.81 -4.20
C HIS A 199 -40.40 22.98 -2.76
N VAL A 200 -39.60 23.27 -1.71
CA VAL A 200 -40.00 23.24 -0.26
C VAL A 200 -40.38 24.61 0.36
N PRO A 201 -41.68 24.98 0.49
CA PRO A 201 -42.15 26.12 1.29
C PRO A 201 -42.19 25.89 2.81
N GLY A 202 -42.06 26.97 3.60
CA GLY A 202 -42.23 26.98 5.07
C GLY A 202 -40.95 26.96 5.91
N MET A 203 -39.78 27.24 5.32
CA MET A 203 -38.51 27.25 6.05
C MET A 203 -38.30 28.56 6.84
N PRO A 204 -37.78 28.55 8.07
CA PRO A 204 -37.47 29.77 8.83
C PRO A 204 -36.50 30.69 8.09
N GLU A 205 -36.67 32.00 8.25
CA GLU A 205 -35.76 33.00 7.70
C GLU A 205 -34.36 32.83 8.30
N GLY A 206 -33.33 32.80 7.45
CA GLY A 206 -31.94 32.58 7.88
C GLY A 206 -31.57 31.13 8.24
N TRP A 207 -32.48 30.16 8.12
CA TRP A 207 -32.20 28.75 8.44
C TRP A 207 -30.98 28.18 7.67
N ILE A 208 -30.81 28.62 6.42
CA ILE A 208 -29.71 28.21 5.56
C ILE A 208 -28.35 28.51 6.21
N ASP A 209 -28.19 29.67 6.84
CA ASP A 209 -26.95 30.06 7.52
C ASP A 209 -26.71 29.24 8.80
N ILE A 210 -27.77 28.92 9.54
CA ILE A 210 -27.72 28.10 10.76
C ILE A 210 -27.32 26.66 10.41
N GLU A 211 -27.99 26.06 9.43
CA GLU A 211 -27.73 24.69 8.98
C GLU A 211 -26.30 24.53 8.44
N ARG A 212 -25.77 25.55 7.77
CA ARG A 212 -24.51 25.47 7.00
C ARG A 212 -23.31 26.12 7.69
N GLY A 213 -23.50 26.63 8.89
CA GLY A 213 -22.42 27.14 9.74
C GLY A 213 -22.51 26.53 11.13
N GLN A 214 -23.54 26.94 11.86
CA GLN A 214 -23.67 26.64 13.30
C GLN A 214 -23.85 25.14 13.56
N ARG A 215 -24.68 24.45 12.77
CA ARG A 215 -24.89 22.99 12.92
C ARG A 215 -23.67 22.16 12.53
N ILE A 216 -22.95 22.57 11.49
CA ILE A 216 -21.68 21.95 11.11
C ILE A 216 -20.69 22.07 12.25
N ALA A 217 -20.52 23.29 12.76
CA ALA A 217 -19.63 23.58 13.87
C ALA A 217 -19.91 22.70 15.08
N LEU A 218 -21.17 22.65 15.53
CA LEU A 218 -21.59 21.83 16.65
C LEU A 218 -21.44 20.33 16.37
N GLY A 219 -21.77 19.87 15.17
CA GLY A 219 -21.58 18.47 14.77
C GLY A 219 -20.11 18.06 14.85
N TRP A 220 -19.20 18.88 14.32
CA TRP A 220 -17.77 18.63 14.34
C TRP A 220 -17.18 18.66 15.74
N ASP A 221 -17.54 19.67 16.55
CA ASP A 221 -17.06 19.78 17.93
C ASP A 221 -17.61 18.65 18.82
N ASN A 222 -18.88 18.26 18.64
CA ASN A 222 -19.46 17.10 19.32
C ASN A 222 -18.71 15.82 18.94
N PHE A 223 -18.43 15.62 17.66
CA PHE A 223 -17.64 14.47 17.21
C PHE A 223 -16.26 14.41 17.87
N LEU A 224 -15.53 15.54 17.88
CA LEU A 224 -14.20 15.61 18.49
C LEU A 224 -14.24 15.35 20.00
N ARG A 225 -15.23 15.89 20.72
CA ARG A 225 -15.41 15.67 22.15
C ARG A 225 -15.76 14.22 22.47
N THR A 226 -16.66 13.61 21.70
CA THR A 226 -17.05 12.21 21.87
C THR A 226 -15.90 11.25 21.56
N ASN A 227 -15.07 11.57 20.57
CA ASN A 227 -13.92 10.76 20.21
C ASN A 227 -12.73 10.90 21.20
N ASP A 228 -12.70 11.99 21.99
CA ASP A 228 -11.70 12.31 23.01
C ASP A 228 -10.23 12.11 22.57
N ALA A 229 -9.90 12.52 21.34
CA ALA A 229 -8.54 12.36 20.82
C ALA A 229 -7.52 13.20 21.63
N PRO A 230 -6.36 12.66 22.04
CA PRO A 230 -5.41 13.34 22.92
C PRO A 230 -4.94 14.71 22.40
N ASN A 231 -4.82 14.84 21.07
CA ASN A 231 -4.23 16.00 20.41
C ASN A 231 -5.26 16.96 19.79
N CYS A 232 -6.56 16.65 19.86
CA CYS A 232 -7.62 17.49 19.30
C CYS A 232 -8.97 17.16 19.94
N LYS A 233 -9.26 17.79 21.09
CA LYS A 233 -10.49 17.57 21.86
C LYS A 233 -11.64 18.52 21.51
N THR A 234 -11.35 19.62 20.79
CA THR A 234 -12.33 20.63 20.42
C THR A 234 -11.99 21.26 19.09
N LEU A 235 -13.01 21.68 18.36
CA LEU A 235 -12.86 22.40 17.10
C LEU A 235 -12.22 23.78 17.29
N ALA A 236 -12.36 24.40 18.48
CA ALA A 236 -11.84 25.74 18.77
C ALA A 236 -10.31 25.85 18.63
N THR A 237 -9.57 24.74 18.78
CA THR A 237 -8.11 24.69 18.63
C THR A 237 -7.64 24.39 17.21
N VAL A 238 -8.57 24.12 16.28
CA VAL A 238 -8.25 23.75 14.89
C VAL A 238 -7.99 25.00 14.05
N HIS A 239 -6.90 24.99 13.29
CA HIS A 239 -6.58 26.07 12.37
C HIS A 239 -7.42 25.94 11.08
N HIS A 240 -8.43 26.80 10.90
CA HIS A 240 -9.40 26.69 9.79
C HIS A 240 -8.78 26.58 8.38
N LYS A 241 -7.66 27.28 8.11
CA LYS A 241 -6.98 27.21 6.79
C LYS A 241 -6.38 25.83 6.46
N LYS A 242 -6.21 24.96 7.46
CA LYS A 242 -5.70 23.60 7.29
C LYS A 242 -6.81 22.57 7.07
N ILE A 243 -8.07 22.94 7.27
CA ILE A 243 -9.23 22.04 7.12
C ILE A 243 -9.40 21.67 5.65
N ARG A 244 -9.31 22.66 4.75
CA ARG A 244 -9.28 22.46 3.30
C ARG A 244 -8.15 23.30 2.69
N PRO A 245 -6.94 22.73 2.55
CA PRO A 245 -5.87 23.39 1.82
C PRO A 245 -6.22 23.41 0.32
N PHE A 246 -5.96 24.53 -0.37
CA PHE A 246 -6.18 24.63 -1.82
C PHE A 246 -5.06 23.91 -2.56
N TYR A 247 -5.41 23.01 -3.48
CA TYR A 247 -4.44 22.20 -4.21
C TYR A 247 -4.50 22.35 -5.74
N ALA A 248 -5.59 22.87 -6.32
CA ALA A 248 -5.77 22.98 -7.77
C ALA A 248 -6.20 24.40 -8.20
N SER A 249 -5.71 24.86 -9.35
CA SER A 249 -5.91 26.23 -9.85
C SER A 249 -7.37 26.53 -10.24
N LEU A 250 -8.11 25.53 -10.74
CA LEU A 250 -9.51 25.66 -11.12
C LEU A 250 -10.51 25.21 -10.03
N ASP A 251 -10.03 24.76 -8.86
CA ASP A 251 -10.86 24.41 -7.70
C ASP A 251 -11.20 25.66 -6.85
N ASP A 252 -12.03 26.54 -7.41
CA ASP A 252 -12.66 27.69 -6.74
C ASP A 252 -14.12 27.43 -6.33
N PRO A 253 -14.42 27.05 -5.07
CA PRO A 253 -15.77 26.66 -4.61
C PRO A 253 -16.92 27.57 -5.05
N ARG A 254 -16.66 28.87 -5.29
CA ARG A 254 -17.64 29.85 -5.80
C ARG A 254 -18.18 29.52 -7.19
N LYS A 255 -17.50 28.65 -7.95
CA LYS A 255 -17.90 28.23 -9.30
C LYS A 255 -18.62 26.88 -9.29
N HIS A 256 -18.38 26.03 -8.29
CA HIS A 256 -18.85 24.64 -8.25
C HIS A 256 -20.03 24.44 -7.29
N THR A 257 -20.10 25.27 -6.26
CA THR A 257 -21.14 25.21 -5.23
C THR A 257 -21.86 26.55 -5.18
N GLU A 258 -23.18 26.51 -5.01
CA GLU A 258 -23.99 27.72 -4.86
C GLU A 258 -23.51 28.49 -3.63
N ALA A 259 -23.47 29.82 -3.67
CA ALA A 259 -22.89 30.64 -2.60
C ALA A 259 -23.47 30.32 -1.21
N GLN A 260 -24.77 30.09 -1.16
CA GLN A 260 -25.48 29.63 0.03
C GLN A 260 -24.93 28.31 0.60
N ASN A 261 -24.42 27.40 -0.24
CA ASN A 261 -23.92 26.07 0.11
C ASN A 261 -22.44 26.06 0.53
N HIS A 262 -21.76 27.20 0.58
CA HIS A 262 -20.34 27.26 0.94
C HIS A 262 -20.13 27.03 2.43
N VAL A 263 -19.26 26.07 2.77
CA VAL A 263 -18.84 25.84 4.15
C VAL A 263 -17.85 26.94 4.56
N ARG A 264 -18.24 27.78 5.52
CA ARG A 264 -17.42 28.90 6.02
C ARG A 264 -16.55 28.42 7.19
N TYR A 265 -15.40 27.80 6.90
CA TYR A 265 -14.55 27.18 7.93
C TYR A 265 -14.08 28.14 9.03
N ALA A 266 -13.82 29.41 8.71
CA ALA A 266 -13.45 30.41 9.70
C ALA A 266 -14.58 30.65 10.71
N ASP A 267 -15.79 30.89 10.20
CA ASP A 267 -17.00 31.12 11.02
C ASP A 267 -17.33 29.90 11.86
N ILE A 268 -17.14 28.69 11.32
CA ILE A 268 -17.36 27.43 12.02
C ILE A 268 -16.45 27.31 13.26
N VAL A 269 -15.15 27.58 13.10
CA VAL A 269 -14.21 27.52 14.23
C VAL A 269 -14.49 28.63 15.23
N GLU A 270 -14.82 29.83 14.76
CA GLU A 270 -15.14 30.97 15.63
C GLU A 270 -16.41 30.72 16.46
N TYR A 271 -17.44 30.15 15.84
CA TYR A 271 -18.73 29.88 16.50
C TYR A 271 -18.60 28.98 17.73
N ILE A 272 -17.68 28.00 17.71
CA ILE A 272 -17.47 27.08 18.84
C ILE A 272 -16.90 27.77 20.08
N ARG A 273 -16.28 28.96 19.94
CA ARG A 273 -15.84 29.73 21.11
C ARG A 273 -16.99 30.24 21.96
N HIS A 274 -18.19 30.32 21.40
CA HIS A 274 -19.43 30.72 22.07
C HIS A 274 -20.51 29.63 21.91
N ARG A 275 -20.09 28.37 22.00
CA ARG A 275 -20.92 27.18 21.76
C ARG A 275 -22.19 27.14 22.64
N PRO A 276 -23.40 26.95 22.07
CA PRO A 276 -24.60 26.59 22.84
C PRO A 276 -24.53 25.18 23.43
N GLU A 277 -25.44 24.85 24.36
CA GLU A 277 -25.44 23.54 25.04
C GLU A 277 -25.70 22.39 24.06
N SER A 278 -26.76 22.50 23.25
CA SER A 278 -27.16 21.48 22.28
C SER A 278 -27.21 21.99 20.83
N ILE A 279 -27.02 21.06 19.89
CA ILE A 279 -27.27 21.28 18.46
C ILE A 279 -28.77 21.46 18.13
N HIS A 280 -29.64 20.99 19.02
CA HIS A 280 -31.09 21.03 18.85
C HIS A 280 -31.70 22.37 19.26
N ASP A 281 -31.00 23.15 20.09
CA ASP A 281 -31.46 24.44 20.62
C ASP A 281 -31.30 25.60 19.63
N LEU A 282 -30.75 25.32 18.44
CA LEU A 282 -30.51 26.36 17.44
C LEU A 282 -31.85 26.96 16.95
N PRO A 283 -31.90 28.29 16.71
CA PRO A 283 -33.13 28.97 16.33
C PRO A 283 -33.81 28.33 15.12
N GLY A 284 -35.11 28.08 15.22
CA GLY A 284 -35.93 27.53 14.13
C GLY A 284 -35.71 26.05 13.82
N CYS A 285 -34.90 25.32 14.59
CA CYS A 285 -34.58 23.91 14.30
C CYS A 285 -35.82 23.02 14.19
N ALA A 286 -36.68 23.03 15.21
CA ALA A 286 -37.90 22.23 15.19
C ALA A 286 -38.87 22.61 14.05
N GLU A 287 -38.96 23.88 13.70
CA GLU A 287 -39.80 24.34 12.58
C GLU A 287 -39.22 23.85 11.24
N ALA A 288 -37.92 23.99 11.04
CA ALA A 288 -37.25 23.52 9.84
C ALA A 288 -37.40 22.01 9.63
N LEU A 289 -37.23 21.21 10.70
CA LEU A 289 -37.44 19.76 10.64
C LEU A 289 -38.87 19.42 10.18
N ARG A 290 -39.89 20.01 10.82
CA ARG A 290 -41.29 19.82 10.40
C ARG A 290 -41.53 20.22 8.94
N SER A 291 -40.93 21.31 8.49
CA SER A 291 -41.06 21.77 7.11
C SER A 291 -40.39 20.83 6.10
N LEU A 292 -39.25 20.20 6.46
CA LEU A 292 -38.60 19.19 5.62
C LEU A 292 -39.46 17.92 5.50
N GLU A 293 -40.01 17.44 6.60
CA GLU A 293 -40.91 16.27 6.58
C GLU A 293 -42.20 16.56 5.82
N ALA A 294 -42.82 17.72 6.07
CA ALA A 294 -44.01 18.16 5.35
C ALA A 294 -43.76 18.26 3.84
N ALA A 295 -42.58 18.72 3.44
CA ALA A 295 -42.21 18.79 2.05
C ALA A 295 -42.01 17.42 1.41
N ARG A 296 -41.35 16.47 2.10
CA ARG A 296 -41.27 15.08 1.63
C ARG A 296 -42.67 14.50 1.43
N LYS A 297 -43.54 14.65 2.43
CA LYS A 297 -44.92 14.14 2.40
C LYS A 297 -45.72 14.75 1.25
N ARG A 298 -45.63 16.06 1.05
CA ARG A 298 -46.38 16.77 0.00
C ARG A 298 -45.83 16.48 -1.40
N ASP A 299 -44.52 16.60 -1.58
CA ASP A 299 -43.88 16.66 -2.90
C ASP A 299 -43.46 15.29 -3.44
N LEU A 300 -43.37 14.28 -2.57
CA LEU A 300 -43.02 12.91 -2.93
C LEU A 300 -44.09 11.91 -2.52
N ASP A 301 -44.36 11.75 -1.22
CA ASP A 301 -45.20 10.65 -0.72
C ASP A 301 -46.63 10.75 -1.28
N SER A 302 -47.28 11.90 -1.10
CA SER A 302 -48.63 12.17 -1.62
C SER A 302 -48.66 12.16 -3.15
N TRP A 303 -47.62 12.66 -3.80
CA TRP A 303 -47.53 12.66 -5.25
C TRP A 303 -47.47 11.23 -5.82
N LEU A 304 -46.69 10.35 -5.20
CA LEU A 304 -46.61 8.93 -5.55
C LEU A 304 -47.97 8.25 -5.37
N ASP A 305 -48.64 8.48 -4.24
CA ASP A 305 -49.95 7.92 -3.94
C ASP A 305 -51.02 8.38 -4.95
N GLU A 306 -51.10 9.69 -5.23
CA GLU A 306 -52.05 10.29 -6.17
C GLU A 306 -51.88 9.76 -7.60
N HIS A 307 -50.65 9.45 -8.02
CA HIS A 307 -50.35 8.94 -9.36
C HIS A 307 -50.29 7.41 -9.41
N GLY A 308 -50.51 6.75 -8.26
CA GLY A 308 -50.41 5.31 -8.06
C GLY A 308 -49.03 4.78 -8.46
N CYS A 309 -47.95 5.48 -8.12
CA CYS A 309 -46.59 5.09 -8.43
C CYS A 309 -45.91 4.46 -7.21
N ASP A 310 -45.24 3.32 -7.37
CA ASP A 310 -44.54 2.62 -6.30
C ASP A 310 -43.14 3.19 -6.03
N ALA A 311 -42.46 3.75 -7.05
CA ALA A 311 -41.15 4.38 -6.91
C ALA A 311 -40.81 5.31 -8.08
N ILE A 312 -39.79 6.15 -7.90
CA ILE A 312 -39.21 7.01 -8.95
C ILE A 312 -37.87 6.42 -9.40
N VAL A 313 -37.67 6.30 -10.71
CA VAL A 313 -36.44 5.76 -11.31
C VAL A 313 -35.90 6.74 -12.36
N PHE A 314 -34.59 7.00 -12.31
CA PHE A 314 -33.89 7.86 -13.27
C PHE A 314 -32.40 7.49 -13.34
N PRO A 315 -31.69 7.86 -14.42
CA PRO A 315 -30.24 7.77 -14.47
C PRO A 315 -29.62 8.54 -13.32
N THR A 316 -28.78 7.90 -12.52
CA THR A 316 -28.16 8.52 -11.34
C THR A 316 -27.31 9.74 -11.73
N ASN A 317 -26.61 9.66 -12.86
CA ASN A 317 -25.80 10.75 -13.41
C ASN A 317 -26.23 11.02 -14.86
N GLY A 318 -26.20 12.30 -15.24
CA GLY A 318 -26.50 12.78 -16.58
C GLY A 318 -25.30 12.73 -17.53
N ASP A 319 -24.09 12.80 -16.98
CA ASP A 319 -22.80 12.53 -17.63
C ASP A 319 -21.72 12.27 -16.57
N VAL A 320 -20.49 11.97 -16.99
CA VAL A 320 -19.32 11.76 -16.13
C VAL A 320 -18.29 12.88 -16.37
N PRO A 321 -17.74 13.50 -15.32
CA PRO A 321 -16.74 14.55 -15.49
C PRO A 321 -15.39 13.99 -15.98
N ARG A 322 -14.66 14.80 -16.75
CA ARG A 322 -13.32 14.46 -17.27
C ARG A 322 -12.28 14.58 -16.15
N ALA A 323 -11.27 13.71 -16.13
CA ALA A 323 -10.28 13.65 -15.05
C ALA A 323 -9.35 14.88 -14.98
N ASP A 324 -9.20 15.58 -16.09
CA ASP A 324 -8.40 16.80 -16.26
C ASP A 324 -9.17 18.09 -15.90
N ALA A 325 -10.38 18.00 -15.34
CA ALA A 325 -11.20 19.17 -15.01
C ALA A 325 -10.53 20.16 -14.06
N GLU A 326 -9.56 19.75 -13.27
CA GLU A 326 -8.79 20.65 -12.38
C GLU A 326 -7.72 21.48 -13.10
N GLU A 327 -7.43 21.13 -14.36
CA GLU A 327 -6.36 21.71 -15.18
C GLU A 327 -6.92 22.37 -16.45
N VAL A 328 -8.01 21.82 -17.00
CA VAL A 328 -8.61 22.27 -18.27
C VAL A 328 -9.96 22.93 -18.01
N LEU A 329 -10.09 24.20 -18.41
CA LEU A 329 -11.29 25.00 -18.16
C LEU A 329 -12.56 24.41 -18.81
N SER A 330 -12.47 23.89 -20.04
CA SER A 330 -13.63 23.28 -20.72
C SER A 330 -14.10 22.00 -20.02
N SER A 331 -13.16 21.18 -19.54
CA SER A 331 -13.44 20.01 -18.71
C SER A 331 -14.06 20.40 -17.36
N MET A 332 -13.60 21.48 -16.73
CA MET A 332 -14.24 22.04 -15.54
C MET A 332 -15.66 22.51 -15.82
N GLN A 333 -15.86 23.27 -16.90
CA GLN A 333 -17.20 23.74 -17.30
C GLN A 333 -18.16 22.57 -17.55
N HIS A 334 -17.68 21.48 -18.15
CA HIS A 334 -18.45 20.25 -18.32
C HIS A 334 -18.77 19.59 -16.98
N ALA A 335 -17.77 19.44 -16.11
CA ALA A 335 -17.93 18.87 -14.78
C ALA A 335 -18.92 19.64 -13.89
N LEU A 336 -19.15 20.92 -14.21
CA LEU A 336 -20.05 21.82 -13.49
C LEU A 336 -21.47 21.89 -14.04
N ARG A 337 -21.79 21.17 -15.12
CA ARG A 337 -23.15 21.09 -15.65
C ARG A 337 -24.08 20.35 -14.68
N ASP A 338 -25.34 20.77 -14.62
CA ASP A 338 -26.36 20.06 -13.84
C ASP A 338 -26.48 18.60 -14.32
N GLY A 339 -26.65 17.67 -13.38
CA GLY A 339 -26.58 16.22 -13.64
C GLY A 339 -25.17 15.62 -13.78
N VAL A 340 -24.11 16.45 -13.86
CA VAL A 340 -22.68 16.02 -13.83
C VAL A 340 -22.03 16.46 -12.52
N LYS A 341 -22.23 17.74 -12.18
CA LYS A 341 -21.76 18.41 -10.96
C LYS A 341 -22.17 17.64 -9.71
N TYR A 342 -23.43 17.25 -9.69
CA TYR A 342 -24.09 16.38 -8.71
C TYR A 342 -24.81 15.26 -9.45
N SER A 343 -25.03 14.13 -8.79
CA SER A 343 -26.01 13.17 -9.30
C SER A 343 -27.40 13.79 -9.37
N ASN A 344 -28.21 13.30 -10.30
CA ASN A 344 -29.62 13.64 -10.45
C ASN A 344 -30.38 13.45 -9.11
N GLY A 345 -31.38 14.28 -8.91
CA GLY A 345 -32.07 14.48 -7.62
C GLY A 345 -31.37 15.47 -6.70
N THR A 346 -30.07 15.73 -6.89
CA THR A 346 -29.27 16.73 -6.17
C THR A 346 -29.48 16.66 -4.64
N ARG A 347 -29.56 17.81 -3.96
CA ARG A 347 -29.74 17.92 -2.52
C ARG A 347 -31.15 17.53 -2.06
N ALA A 348 -32.16 17.71 -2.91
CA ALA A 348 -33.56 17.53 -2.52
C ALA A 348 -33.83 16.14 -1.93
N LEU A 349 -33.23 15.09 -2.49
CA LEU A 349 -33.40 13.72 -2.00
C LEU A 349 -32.91 13.55 -0.56
N LYS A 350 -31.71 14.05 -0.22
CA LYS A 350 -31.14 13.88 1.12
C LYS A 350 -31.74 14.84 2.14
N HIS A 351 -32.04 16.06 1.71
CA HIS A 351 -32.68 17.07 2.56
C HIS A 351 -34.11 16.69 2.97
N MET A 352 -34.77 15.82 2.19
CA MET A 352 -36.09 15.26 2.52
C MET A 352 -36.03 13.81 3.04
N GLY A 353 -34.83 13.24 3.24
CA GLY A 353 -34.70 11.89 3.80
C GLY A 353 -35.17 10.76 2.90
N VAL A 354 -35.18 10.99 1.58
CA VAL A 354 -35.66 10.04 0.58
C VAL A 354 -34.65 8.88 0.45
N PRO A 355 -35.05 7.62 0.71
CA PRO A 355 -34.17 6.48 0.50
C PRO A 355 -33.92 6.29 -1.00
N ALA A 356 -32.72 5.83 -1.35
CA ALA A 356 -32.37 5.61 -2.76
C ALA A 356 -31.45 4.40 -2.90
N ILE A 357 -31.72 3.59 -3.92
CA ILE A 357 -30.89 2.46 -4.33
C ILE A 357 -30.33 2.78 -5.70
N THR A 358 -29.01 2.74 -5.84
CA THR A 358 -28.31 2.81 -7.12
C THR A 358 -27.92 1.40 -7.52
N ARG A 359 -28.37 0.96 -8.70
CA ARG A 359 -28.03 -0.32 -9.29
C ARG A 359 -27.66 -0.11 -10.76
N PRO A 360 -26.50 -0.63 -11.22
CA PRO A 360 -26.16 -0.58 -12.63
C PRO A 360 -27.17 -1.33 -13.50
N PRO A 361 -27.54 -0.78 -14.68
CA PRO A 361 -28.63 -1.32 -15.50
C PRO A 361 -28.34 -2.74 -16.03
N TRP A 362 -27.07 -3.13 -16.11
CA TRP A 362 -26.63 -4.44 -16.58
C TRP A 362 -26.63 -5.55 -15.51
N MET A 363 -26.90 -5.23 -14.22
CA MET A 363 -26.91 -6.23 -13.13
C MET A 363 -28.18 -7.08 -13.09
N ASP A 364 -28.58 -7.64 -14.23
CA ASP A 364 -29.84 -8.38 -14.44
C ASP A 364 -29.92 -9.78 -13.77
N GLY A 365 -28.90 -10.19 -13.03
CA GLY A 365 -28.80 -11.55 -12.46
C GLY A 365 -28.54 -12.64 -13.50
N GLY A 366 -28.33 -12.27 -14.77
CA GLY A 366 -28.28 -13.17 -15.91
C GLY A 366 -26.98 -13.11 -16.71
N VAL A 367 -27.10 -13.28 -18.02
CA VAL A 367 -25.95 -13.32 -18.94
C VAL A 367 -25.30 -11.95 -19.09
N LYS A 368 -26.10 -10.86 -19.17
CA LYS A 368 -25.55 -9.49 -19.31
C LYS A 368 -24.72 -9.10 -18.11
N GLN A 369 -25.13 -9.47 -16.89
CA GLN A 369 -24.33 -9.26 -15.70
C GLN A 369 -22.98 -9.98 -15.77
N LYS A 370 -22.94 -11.22 -16.24
CA LYS A 370 -21.68 -11.99 -16.38
C LYS A 370 -20.76 -11.37 -17.46
N GLU A 371 -21.31 -11.04 -18.62
CA GLU A 371 -20.58 -10.41 -19.73
C GLU A 371 -20.02 -9.05 -19.33
N GLU A 372 -20.83 -8.19 -18.71
CA GLU A 372 -20.39 -6.88 -18.28
C GLU A 372 -19.38 -6.99 -17.14
N THR A 373 -19.57 -7.90 -16.19
CA THR A 373 -18.55 -8.19 -15.15
C THR A 373 -17.20 -8.56 -15.77
N GLN A 374 -17.19 -9.37 -16.83
CA GLN A 374 -15.96 -9.72 -17.55
C GLN A 374 -15.38 -8.52 -18.32
N ARG A 375 -16.22 -7.73 -19.01
CA ARG A 375 -15.81 -6.50 -19.71
C ARG A 375 -15.18 -5.51 -18.74
N ILE A 376 -15.78 -5.31 -17.58
CA ILE A 376 -15.29 -4.45 -16.51
C ILE A 376 -13.94 -4.94 -16.01
N LYS A 377 -13.82 -6.23 -15.68
CA LYS A 377 -12.53 -6.83 -15.30
C LYS A 377 -11.46 -6.61 -16.37
N ALA A 378 -11.81 -6.75 -17.64
CA ALA A 378 -10.90 -6.51 -18.76
C ALA A 378 -10.51 -5.03 -18.92
N ALA A 379 -11.48 -4.10 -18.78
CA ALA A 379 -11.24 -2.66 -18.86
C ALA A 379 -10.34 -2.19 -17.71
N VAL A 380 -10.62 -2.62 -16.47
CA VAL A 380 -9.78 -2.37 -15.30
C VAL A 380 -8.36 -2.86 -15.56
N LYS A 381 -8.20 -4.11 -16.01
CA LYS A 381 -6.89 -4.68 -16.36
C LYS A 381 -6.19 -3.89 -17.48
N LYS A 382 -6.92 -3.44 -18.50
CA LYS A 382 -6.40 -2.64 -19.61
C LYS A 382 -5.93 -1.26 -19.14
N ASN A 383 -6.70 -0.58 -18.29
CA ASN A 383 -6.33 0.73 -17.77
C ASN A 383 -5.14 0.65 -16.84
N PHE A 384 -5.07 -0.33 -15.95
CA PHE A 384 -3.86 -0.57 -15.15
C PHE A 384 -2.64 -0.75 -16.05
N LYS A 385 -2.78 -1.46 -17.18
CA LYS A 385 -1.71 -1.61 -18.17
C LYS A 385 -1.39 -0.30 -18.93
N GLN A 386 -2.37 0.56 -19.19
CA GLN A 386 -2.19 1.83 -19.89
C GLN A 386 -1.57 2.90 -18.98
N LEU A 387 -1.96 2.94 -17.71
CA LEU A 387 -1.33 3.69 -16.61
C LEU A 387 0.16 3.44 -16.56
N ARG A 388 0.52 2.15 -16.44
CA ARG A 388 1.91 1.69 -16.48
C ARG A 388 2.65 2.23 -17.70
N ARG A 389 2.04 2.14 -18.89
CA ARG A 389 2.65 2.63 -20.14
C ARG A 389 2.77 4.15 -20.22
N GLN A 390 1.81 4.91 -19.67
CA GLN A 390 1.86 6.37 -19.63
C GLN A 390 2.90 6.86 -18.63
N GLN A 391 3.02 6.21 -17.47
CA GLN A 391 4.10 6.47 -16.51
C GLN A 391 5.48 6.22 -17.13
N VAL A 392 5.63 5.12 -17.89
CA VAL A 392 6.87 4.83 -18.64
C VAL A 392 7.14 5.85 -19.77
N ARG A 393 6.13 6.25 -20.57
CA ARG A 393 6.31 7.30 -21.60
C ARG A 393 6.62 8.67 -21.01
N ALA A 394 5.96 9.07 -19.92
CA ALA A 394 6.27 10.30 -19.21
C ALA A 394 7.70 10.28 -18.65
N ALA A 395 8.22 9.12 -18.23
CA ALA A 395 9.63 8.88 -17.89
C ALA A 395 10.61 9.03 -19.08
N GLN A 396 10.17 8.82 -20.32
CA GLN A 396 10.99 9.02 -21.51
C GLN A 396 10.96 10.47 -22.03
N THR A 397 9.79 11.14 -22.02
CA THR A 397 9.64 12.49 -22.62
C THR A 397 10.40 13.58 -21.87
N ARG A 398 10.38 13.65 -20.53
CA ARG A 398 11.17 14.68 -19.83
C ARG A 398 12.68 14.44 -19.87
N SER A 399 13.15 13.27 -20.29
CA SER A 399 14.58 13.03 -20.57
C SER A 399 15.05 13.66 -21.88
N LEU A 400 14.11 13.91 -22.81
CA LEU A 400 14.34 14.63 -24.06
C LEU A 400 14.19 16.16 -23.88
N GLU A 401 13.31 16.61 -23.00
CA GLU A 401 13.12 18.05 -22.69
C GLU A 401 14.33 18.64 -21.94
N THR A 402 14.94 17.89 -21.01
CA THR A 402 16.21 18.28 -20.36
C THR A 402 17.40 18.38 -21.32
N ALA A 403 17.29 17.88 -22.56
CA ALA A 403 18.33 17.98 -23.57
C ALA A 403 18.20 19.23 -24.46
N ASN A 404 17.03 19.89 -24.49
CA ASN A 404 16.73 20.98 -25.44
C ASN A 404 16.72 22.39 -24.84
N GLU A 405 16.78 22.56 -23.53
CA GLU A 405 17.01 23.88 -22.91
C GLU A 405 18.51 24.13 -22.70
N ARG A 406 19.16 24.79 -23.68
CA ARG A 406 20.45 25.48 -23.48
C ARG A 406 20.25 26.99 -23.67
N PRO A 407 20.89 27.86 -22.86
CA PRO A 407 20.66 29.29 -22.92
C PRO A 407 21.38 29.96 -24.11
N ALA A 408 20.73 30.97 -24.68
CA ALA A 408 21.34 31.92 -25.59
C ALA A 408 22.31 32.84 -24.83
N THR A 409 23.55 32.98 -25.32
CA THR A 409 24.49 34.04 -24.95
C THR A 409 25.15 34.65 -26.19
N ALA A 410 25.35 35.97 -26.13
CA ALA A 410 25.61 36.92 -27.22
C ALA A 410 27.06 36.99 -27.75
N ASP A 411 27.18 37.40 -29.02
CA ASP A 411 28.20 38.20 -29.78
C ASP A 411 29.71 38.03 -29.43
N GLY A 412 30.71 37.83 -30.31
CA GLY A 412 31.05 38.09 -31.74
C GLY A 412 32.59 38.39 -31.79
N PRO A 413 33.33 38.57 -32.92
CA PRO A 413 33.01 38.44 -34.33
C PRO A 413 33.95 37.53 -35.19
N LEU A 414 33.37 37.06 -36.30
CA LEU A 414 33.90 36.77 -37.66
C LEU A 414 35.41 36.53 -37.91
N THR A 415 35.71 35.42 -38.60
CA THR A 415 36.26 35.45 -39.98
C THR A 415 36.04 34.12 -40.71
N GLN A 416 35.82 34.24 -42.03
CA GLN A 416 35.36 33.22 -42.98
C GLN A 416 36.47 32.24 -43.40
N ALA A 417 36.12 30.99 -43.73
CA ALA A 417 36.02 30.49 -45.11
C ALA A 417 36.10 28.95 -45.20
N LYS A 418 35.23 28.36 -46.04
CA LYS A 418 35.43 27.30 -47.07
C LYS A 418 36.47 26.20 -46.82
N ALA A 419 36.38 24.97 -47.32
CA ALA A 419 35.43 24.12 -48.03
C ALA A 419 36.27 22.84 -48.32
N ASP A 420 35.59 21.71 -48.52
CA ASP A 420 36.00 20.59 -49.38
C ASP A 420 37.19 19.66 -49.02
N GLU A 421 36.89 18.39 -49.29
CA GLU A 421 37.71 17.32 -49.91
C GLU A 421 38.73 16.48 -49.12
N GLU A 422 38.41 15.18 -49.16
CA GLU A 422 39.28 14.05 -49.57
C GLU A 422 40.55 13.66 -48.79
N SER A 423 40.44 12.45 -48.21
CA SER A 423 41.21 11.25 -48.56
C SER A 423 42.74 11.27 -48.57
N THR A 424 43.30 10.22 -47.94
CA THR A 424 44.59 9.54 -48.20
C THR A 424 45.86 10.34 -47.82
N THR A 425 46.89 9.78 -47.17
CA THR A 425 47.49 8.46 -47.37
C THR A 425 48.42 8.09 -46.21
N LEU A 426 48.52 6.78 -46.00
CA LEU A 426 49.44 6.00 -45.16
C LEU A 426 50.93 6.27 -45.40
N GLN A 427 51.77 6.08 -44.36
CA GLN A 427 52.73 4.95 -44.22
C GLN A 427 53.53 5.08 -42.91
N LYS A 428 53.49 4.06 -42.03
CA LYS A 428 54.55 3.06 -41.70
C LYS A 428 55.82 3.70 -41.12
N GLU A 429 56.29 3.32 -39.93
CA GLU A 429 56.90 2.03 -39.50
C GLU A 429 56.81 1.94 -37.95
N ALA A 430 56.43 0.85 -37.27
CA ALA A 430 57.00 -0.50 -37.10
C ALA A 430 57.45 -0.69 -35.63
N GLY A 431 56.96 -1.74 -34.96
CA GLY A 431 57.37 -2.11 -33.61
C GLY A 431 56.32 -2.89 -32.81
N ALA A 432 55.87 -4.05 -33.33
CA ALA A 432 54.98 -4.97 -32.63
C ALA A 432 55.76 -6.10 -31.98
N ILE A 433 55.42 -6.44 -30.72
CA ILE A 433 55.45 -7.80 -30.19
C ILE A 433 54.17 -7.99 -29.36
N ALA A 434 53.26 -8.82 -29.89
CA ALA A 434 52.16 -9.44 -29.17
C ALA A 434 52.19 -10.95 -29.48
N PRO A 435 51.84 -11.85 -28.53
CA PRO A 435 51.68 -13.25 -28.84
C PRO A 435 50.26 -13.56 -29.34
N HIS A 436 50.25 -14.32 -30.45
CA HIS A 436 49.18 -14.95 -31.24
C HIS A 436 48.22 -15.86 -30.43
N PHE A 437 46.97 -16.11 -30.85
CA PHE A 437 46.55 -17.02 -31.94
C PHE A 437 45.02 -16.90 -32.24
N PRO A 438 44.45 -17.47 -33.33
CA PRO A 438 43.95 -16.74 -34.50
C PRO A 438 42.43 -16.89 -34.76
N LEU A 439 41.89 -16.00 -35.60
CA LEU A 439 40.69 -16.24 -36.41
C LEU A 439 41.13 -16.81 -37.77
N LEU A 440 40.37 -17.77 -38.31
CA LEU A 440 40.50 -18.28 -39.68
C LEU A 440 39.19 -18.05 -40.44
N ASP A 441 39.36 -17.76 -41.73
CA ASP A 441 38.44 -17.20 -42.70
C ASP A 441 37.31 -18.14 -43.21
N ASP A 442 36.34 -17.50 -43.87
CA ASP A 442 35.31 -18.00 -44.82
C ASP A 442 35.93 -18.81 -46.00
N PRO A 443 35.16 -19.39 -46.96
CA PRO A 443 33.81 -19.97 -46.98
C PRO A 443 33.80 -21.42 -47.57
N LEU A 444 32.81 -22.25 -47.20
CA LEU A 444 32.42 -23.41 -48.03
C LEU A 444 30.90 -23.38 -48.26
N SER A 445 30.55 -23.01 -49.48
CA SER A 445 29.25 -23.18 -50.11
C SER A 445 28.83 -24.65 -50.07
N VAL A 446 27.68 -24.93 -49.46
CA VAL A 446 26.86 -26.10 -49.79
C VAL A 446 25.46 -25.59 -50.09
N ASP A 447 25.19 -25.39 -51.39
CA ASP A 447 23.83 -25.29 -51.92
C ASP A 447 23.07 -26.58 -51.63
N PHE A 448 21.84 -26.49 -51.11
CA PHE A 448 20.69 -27.32 -51.51
C PHE A 448 19.39 -26.67 -51.00
N PRO A 449 18.25 -26.90 -51.68
CA PRO A 449 17.36 -25.84 -52.09
C PRO A 449 16.11 -25.76 -51.21
N PHE A 450 15.41 -24.63 -51.33
CA PHE A 450 14.04 -24.45 -50.88
C PHE A 450 13.13 -25.63 -51.29
N SER A 451 12.27 -26.06 -50.36
CA SER A 451 10.91 -26.46 -50.67
C SER A 451 10.05 -26.33 -49.42
N ASP A 452 9.06 -25.45 -49.51
CA ASP A 452 7.84 -25.45 -48.72
C ASP A 452 7.25 -26.87 -48.66
N ASP A 453 7.36 -27.60 -47.54
CA ASP A 453 6.46 -28.74 -47.23
C ASP A 453 6.66 -29.42 -45.85
N LEU A 454 6.92 -28.67 -44.77
CA LEU A 454 6.90 -29.25 -43.41
C LEU A 454 5.56 -29.05 -42.66
N ALA A 455 4.55 -28.47 -43.31
CA ALA A 455 3.21 -28.33 -42.75
C ALA A 455 2.37 -29.61 -42.88
N THR A 456 2.88 -30.63 -43.59
CA THR A 456 2.10 -31.78 -44.06
C THR A 456 2.45 -33.09 -43.33
N PHE A 457 3.38 -33.08 -42.36
CA PHE A 457 3.85 -34.30 -41.68
C PHE A 457 3.50 -34.42 -40.19
N LEU A 458 2.86 -33.42 -39.59
CA LEU A 458 2.36 -33.48 -38.21
C LEU A 458 0.85 -33.18 -38.25
N GLY A 459 0.04 -34.24 -38.32
CA GLY A 459 -1.42 -34.14 -38.21
C GLY A 459 -1.85 -33.49 -36.88
N PRO A 460 -3.13 -33.09 -36.76
CA PRO A 460 -3.60 -32.37 -35.59
C PRO A 460 -3.49 -33.27 -34.35
N VAL A 461 -2.63 -32.87 -33.42
CA VAL A 461 -2.63 -33.40 -32.06
C VAL A 461 -3.96 -32.97 -31.43
N PRO A 462 -4.77 -33.89 -30.89
CA PRO A 462 -6.01 -33.51 -30.22
C PRO A 462 -5.66 -32.65 -29.01
N ASP A 463 -6.30 -31.47 -28.91
CA ASP A 463 -6.22 -30.60 -27.75
C ASP A 463 -6.65 -31.38 -26.51
N SER A 464 -5.67 -31.89 -25.76
CA SER A 464 -5.87 -32.30 -24.38
C SER A 464 -6.05 -31.02 -23.56
N GLU A 465 -7.18 -30.93 -22.87
CA GLU A 465 -7.50 -29.89 -21.90
C GLU A 465 -6.42 -29.80 -20.81
N ASP A 466 -5.42 -28.94 -20.99
CA ASP A 466 -4.65 -28.39 -19.87
C ASP A 466 -4.22 -26.94 -20.16
N SER A 467 -5.14 -26.02 -19.91
CA SER A 467 -5.04 -24.60 -20.27
C SER A 467 -4.63 -23.70 -19.10
N THR A 468 -3.62 -24.10 -18.31
CA THR A 468 -3.21 -23.36 -17.10
C THR A 468 -1.73 -22.97 -17.02
N ARG A 469 -1.18 -22.30 -18.03
CA ARG A 469 -0.04 -21.33 -17.90
C ARG A 469 0.32 -20.74 -19.28
N LYS A 470 -0.38 -19.68 -19.71
CA LYS A 470 0.10 -18.85 -20.83
C LYS A 470 1.39 -18.16 -20.39
N HIS A 471 2.54 -18.65 -20.84
CA HIS A 471 3.84 -18.04 -20.62
C HIS A 471 3.85 -16.63 -21.24
N PHE A 472 3.83 -15.60 -20.40
CA PHE A 472 4.02 -14.22 -20.83
C PHE A 472 5.52 -13.94 -20.88
N ALA A 473 6.07 -13.67 -22.06
CA ALA A 473 7.46 -13.25 -22.16
C ALA A 473 7.64 -11.87 -21.48
N PRO A 474 8.69 -11.68 -20.64
CA PRO A 474 8.94 -10.40 -19.97
C PRO A 474 9.26 -9.30 -20.98
N SER A 475 8.93 -8.04 -20.65
CA SER A 475 9.35 -6.90 -21.48
C SER A 475 10.88 -6.72 -21.46
N TYR A 476 11.44 -5.93 -22.39
CA TYR A 476 12.87 -5.60 -22.35
C TYR A 476 13.26 -4.91 -21.04
N GLU A 477 12.49 -3.92 -20.59
CA GLU A 477 12.70 -3.22 -19.31
C GLU A 477 12.61 -4.16 -18.12
N GLU A 478 11.62 -5.06 -18.11
CA GLU A 478 11.48 -6.07 -17.06
C GLU A 478 12.64 -7.07 -17.07
N SER A 479 13.15 -7.44 -18.25
CA SER A 479 14.32 -8.31 -18.41
C SER A 479 15.60 -7.60 -17.95
N GLU A 480 15.75 -6.32 -18.24
CA GLU A 480 16.86 -5.50 -17.80
C GLU A 480 16.86 -5.36 -16.26
N LEU A 481 15.72 -5.06 -15.65
CA LEU A 481 15.56 -5.01 -14.20
C LEU A 481 15.77 -6.37 -13.53
N LEU A 482 15.32 -7.46 -14.17
CA LEU A 482 15.55 -8.82 -13.68
C LEU A 482 17.04 -9.15 -13.67
N MET A 483 17.75 -8.87 -14.77
CA MET A 483 19.21 -9.06 -14.84
C MET A 483 19.91 -8.16 -13.83
N TYR A 484 19.47 -6.90 -13.69
CA TYR A 484 20.00 -5.99 -12.68
C TYR A 484 19.80 -6.50 -11.25
N TYR A 485 18.64 -7.09 -10.94
CA TYR A 485 18.42 -7.75 -9.66
C TYR A 485 19.43 -8.88 -9.43
N LEU A 486 19.62 -9.76 -10.42
CA LEU A 486 20.53 -10.91 -10.32
C LEU A 486 22.01 -10.50 -10.24
N ASP A 487 22.40 -9.44 -10.94
CA ASP A 487 23.80 -9.02 -11.07
C ASP A 487 24.25 -8.05 -9.97
N ARG A 488 23.32 -7.24 -9.44
CA ARG A 488 23.63 -6.16 -8.48
C ARG A 488 22.94 -6.37 -7.13
N ILE A 489 21.63 -6.53 -7.11
CA ILE A 489 20.87 -6.50 -5.85
C ILE A 489 21.02 -7.79 -5.04
N PHE A 490 20.86 -8.95 -5.68
CA PHE A 490 21.00 -10.23 -5.00
C PHE A 490 22.41 -10.41 -4.41
N PRO A 491 23.53 -10.12 -5.12
CA PRO A 491 24.86 -10.14 -4.51
C PRO A 491 25.05 -9.11 -3.39
N MET A 492 24.40 -7.96 -3.45
CA MET A 492 24.42 -6.97 -2.36
C MET A 492 23.71 -7.48 -1.10
N GLN A 493 22.57 -8.17 -1.26
CA GLN A 493 21.82 -8.76 -0.14
C GLN A 493 22.53 -9.97 0.48
N TYR A 494 23.20 -10.78 -0.36
CA TYR A 494 23.72 -12.09 0.03
C TYR A 494 25.18 -12.24 -0.39
N THR A 495 26.04 -11.37 0.14
CA THR A 495 27.44 -11.21 -0.28
C THR A 495 28.27 -12.49 -0.17
N HIS A 496 27.92 -13.38 0.77
CA HIS A 496 28.62 -14.64 0.98
C HIS A 496 28.08 -15.82 0.17
N TYR A 497 26.97 -15.64 -0.55
CA TYR A 497 26.35 -16.71 -1.34
C TYR A 497 27.28 -17.20 -2.45
N SER A 498 27.77 -18.43 -2.31
CA SER A 498 28.69 -19.08 -3.25
C SER A 498 28.00 -20.13 -4.13
N ASN A 499 28.17 -20.03 -5.45
CA ASN A 499 27.62 -20.96 -6.45
C ASN A 499 28.21 -22.39 -6.40
N ARG A 500 29.09 -22.72 -5.44
CA ARG A 500 29.85 -23.98 -5.41
C ARG A 500 28.99 -25.22 -5.10
N LYS A 501 27.91 -25.08 -4.33
CA LYS A 501 27.01 -26.20 -3.97
C LYS A 501 25.67 -26.14 -4.73
N TRP A 502 25.10 -24.93 -4.82
CA TRP A 502 23.86 -24.66 -5.55
C TRP A 502 24.06 -23.40 -6.40
N GLY A 503 24.00 -23.51 -7.73
CA GLY A 503 24.00 -22.33 -8.60
C GLY A 503 22.73 -21.48 -8.40
N ARG A 504 22.65 -20.29 -8.99
CA ARG A 504 21.43 -19.43 -8.94
C ARG A 504 20.28 -19.92 -9.85
N GLY A 505 20.37 -21.16 -10.35
CA GLY A 505 19.37 -21.75 -11.23
C GLY A 505 18.01 -21.90 -10.56
N TRP A 506 17.98 -22.20 -9.25
CA TRP A 506 16.73 -22.24 -8.46
C TRP A 506 16.05 -20.87 -8.41
N LEU A 507 16.84 -19.80 -8.25
CA LEU A 507 16.33 -18.43 -8.17
C LEU A 507 15.78 -17.99 -9.52
N PHE A 508 16.53 -18.22 -10.60
CA PHE A 508 16.07 -17.91 -11.95
C PHE A 508 14.81 -18.72 -12.31
N TRP A 509 14.75 -19.99 -11.92
CA TRP A 509 13.58 -20.83 -12.10
C TRP A 509 12.32 -20.28 -11.40
N LEU A 510 12.42 -19.84 -10.14
CA LEU A 510 11.31 -19.20 -9.44
C LEU A 510 10.91 -17.88 -10.11
N LEU A 511 11.87 -17.03 -10.45
CA LEU A 511 11.62 -15.74 -11.10
C LEU A 511 10.96 -15.91 -12.48
N ASN A 512 11.30 -16.96 -13.23
CA ASN A 512 10.73 -17.24 -14.54
C ASN A 512 9.26 -17.67 -14.49
N LYS A 513 8.70 -17.98 -13.31
CA LYS A 513 7.26 -18.26 -13.15
C LYS A 513 6.40 -17.01 -13.28
N ASN A 514 7.00 -15.81 -13.31
CA ASN A 514 6.31 -14.52 -13.36
C ASN A 514 5.32 -14.31 -12.20
N GLY A 515 5.59 -14.93 -11.04
CA GLY A 515 4.78 -14.87 -9.83
C GLY A 515 5.04 -13.63 -8.96
N PRO A 516 4.52 -13.61 -7.71
CA PRO A 516 4.74 -12.52 -6.77
C PRO A 516 6.23 -12.24 -6.49
N LEU A 517 7.08 -13.27 -6.43
CA LEU A 517 8.52 -13.12 -6.23
C LEU A 517 9.16 -12.32 -7.37
N TYR A 518 8.77 -12.61 -8.60
CA TYR A 518 9.27 -11.89 -9.78
C TYR A 518 9.01 -10.39 -9.67
N LYS A 519 7.79 -10.00 -9.30
CA LYS A 519 7.44 -8.58 -9.10
C LYS A 519 8.17 -7.95 -7.91
N ALA A 520 8.38 -8.70 -6.83
CA ALA A 520 9.17 -8.25 -5.70
C ALA A 520 10.64 -7.98 -6.08
N ALA A 521 11.26 -8.88 -6.85
CA ALA A 521 12.62 -8.71 -7.36
C ALA A 521 12.77 -7.49 -8.28
N LEU A 522 11.80 -7.25 -9.18
CA LEU A 522 11.76 -6.04 -10.00
C LEU A 522 11.61 -4.77 -9.16
N SER A 523 10.81 -4.81 -8.10
CA SER A 523 10.64 -3.66 -7.19
C SER A 523 11.95 -3.30 -6.47
N LEU A 524 12.73 -4.29 -6.04
CA LEU A 524 14.04 -4.09 -5.41
C LEU A 524 15.07 -3.51 -6.40
N ALA A 525 15.10 -4.02 -7.64
CA ALA A 525 15.96 -3.47 -8.69
C ALA A 525 15.59 -2.02 -9.04
N ALA A 526 14.30 -1.73 -9.15
CA ALA A 526 13.80 -0.38 -9.40
C ALA A 526 14.15 0.57 -8.24
N LEU A 527 14.04 0.11 -6.97
CA LEU A 527 14.38 0.89 -5.79
C LEU A 527 15.82 1.35 -5.80
N HIS A 528 16.75 0.45 -6.11
CA HIS A 528 18.18 0.77 -6.15
C HIS A 528 18.55 1.65 -7.35
N LYS A 529 17.96 1.41 -8.53
CA LYS A 529 18.15 2.32 -9.67
C LYS A 529 17.64 3.72 -9.33
N HIS A 530 16.52 3.83 -8.60
CA HIS A 530 15.99 5.11 -8.14
C HIS A 530 16.92 5.81 -7.14
N SER A 531 17.45 5.10 -6.15
CA SER A 531 18.38 5.69 -5.15
C SER A 531 19.63 6.29 -5.80
N LEU A 532 20.18 5.61 -6.81
CA LEU A 532 21.33 6.11 -7.59
C LEU A 532 21.01 7.39 -8.38
N MET A 533 19.75 7.56 -8.82
CA MET A 533 19.32 8.74 -9.58
C MET A 533 18.96 9.92 -8.69
N CYS A 534 18.40 9.69 -7.50
CA CYS A 534 18.14 10.75 -6.52
C CYS A 534 19.43 11.42 -6.02
N ALA A 535 20.57 10.72 -6.06
CA ALA A 535 21.89 11.33 -5.82
C ALA A 535 22.32 12.30 -6.95
N VAL A 536 21.63 12.29 -8.10
CA VAL A 536 22.01 13.02 -9.32
C VAL A 536 20.94 14.03 -9.79
N ASN A 537 19.63 13.84 -9.50
CA ASN A 537 18.54 14.81 -9.77
C ASN A 537 17.20 14.46 -9.06
N GLU A 538 16.41 15.48 -8.68
CA GLU A 538 15.07 15.38 -8.05
C GLU A 538 13.94 15.08 -9.08
N ASP A 539 13.99 13.95 -9.77
CA ASP A 539 12.99 13.62 -10.80
C ASP A 539 11.90 12.64 -10.31
N LEU A 540 10.65 13.13 -10.18
CA LEU A 540 9.47 12.46 -9.58
C LEU A 540 8.98 11.18 -10.30
N ARG A 541 9.54 10.82 -11.46
CA ARG A 541 8.98 9.79 -12.39
C ARG A 541 9.32 8.34 -12.05
N HIS A 542 10.39 8.10 -11.29
CA HIS A 542 10.84 6.74 -10.93
C HIS A 542 10.11 6.14 -9.72
N ASN A 543 9.42 6.98 -8.93
CA ASN A 543 8.57 6.52 -7.83
C ASN A 543 7.36 5.71 -8.34
N ASP A 544 6.85 6.01 -9.53
CA ASP A 544 5.67 5.35 -10.10
C ASP A 544 5.93 3.87 -10.45
N VAL A 545 7.07 3.59 -11.11
CA VAL A 545 7.47 2.23 -11.52
C VAL A 545 7.82 1.35 -10.31
N LEU A 546 8.51 1.94 -9.34
CA LEU A 546 8.81 1.33 -8.04
C LEU A 546 7.53 0.89 -7.32
N LEU A 547 6.58 1.83 -7.19
CA LEU A 547 5.31 1.62 -6.50
C LEU A 547 4.45 0.58 -7.23
N GLU A 548 4.51 0.54 -8.56
CA GLU A 548 3.76 -0.43 -9.37
C GLU A 548 4.21 -1.87 -9.11
N TYR A 549 5.52 -2.15 -9.19
CA TYR A 549 6.04 -3.49 -8.97
C TYR A 549 5.83 -3.95 -7.53
N HIS A 550 6.06 -3.07 -6.55
CA HIS A 550 5.83 -3.36 -5.15
C HIS A 550 4.35 -3.68 -4.87
N THR A 551 3.43 -2.83 -5.34
CA THR A 551 1.98 -3.06 -5.17
C THR A 551 1.53 -4.34 -5.87
N SER A 552 2.11 -4.64 -7.04
CA SER A 552 1.81 -5.87 -7.79
C SER A 552 2.32 -7.12 -7.07
N ALA A 553 3.50 -7.06 -6.44
CA ALA A 553 4.03 -8.15 -5.63
C ALA A 553 3.15 -8.41 -4.42
N LEU A 554 2.74 -7.34 -3.71
CA LEU A 554 1.92 -7.43 -2.51
C LEU A 554 0.51 -7.97 -2.80
N ARG A 555 -0.15 -7.47 -3.85
CA ARG A 555 -1.43 -8.04 -4.33
C ARG A 555 -1.28 -9.46 -4.81
N GLY A 556 -0.24 -9.74 -5.61
CA GLY A 556 0.06 -11.08 -6.09
C GLY A 556 0.20 -12.07 -4.93
N LEU A 557 0.93 -11.68 -3.87
CA LEU A 557 1.11 -12.50 -2.68
C LEU A 557 -0.19 -12.68 -1.89
N GLN A 558 -1.01 -11.63 -1.75
CA GLN A 558 -2.32 -11.70 -1.10
C GLN A 558 -3.29 -12.61 -1.87
N ASP A 559 -3.34 -12.49 -3.19
CA ASP A 559 -4.16 -13.36 -4.06
C ASP A 559 -3.68 -14.81 -4.01
N PHE A 560 -2.36 -15.01 -3.89
CA PHE A 560 -1.73 -16.33 -3.77
C PHE A 560 -2.10 -17.02 -2.46
N ILE A 561 -2.13 -16.28 -1.35
CA ILE A 561 -2.48 -16.77 -0.01
C ILE A 561 -4.01 -16.87 0.18
N GLY A 562 -4.79 -15.97 -0.42
CA GLY A 562 -6.24 -15.81 -0.21
C GLY A 562 -7.14 -16.81 -0.94
N GLN A 563 -6.60 -17.82 -1.63
CA GLN A 563 -7.42 -18.81 -2.33
C GLN A 563 -8.16 -19.72 -1.33
N PRO A 564 -9.48 -19.95 -1.49
CA PRO A 564 -10.31 -20.63 -0.49
C PRO A 564 -10.15 -22.16 -0.57
N GLN A 565 -9.09 -22.70 0.03
CA GLN A 565 -8.98 -24.12 0.37
C GLN A 565 -8.33 -24.23 1.77
N GLY A 566 -9.11 -24.66 2.76
CA GLY A 566 -8.77 -24.50 4.18
C GLY A 566 -7.49 -25.23 4.61
N TYR A 567 -6.70 -24.59 5.48
CA TYR A 567 -5.69 -25.14 6.42
C TYR A 567 -4.75 -26.28 5.96
N ALA A 568 -4.70 -26.63 4.66
CA ALA A 568 -3.65 -27.40 4.03
C ALA A 568 -2.79 -26.38 3.27
N VAL A 569 -1.79 -25.83 3.95
CA VAL A 569 -1.29 -24.47 3.73
C VAL A 569 -0.67 -24.22 2.33
N PHE A 570 -0.33 -25.21 1.51
CA PHE A 570 -0.01 -25.04 0.07
C PHE A 570 -0.31 -26.32 -0.73
N LYS A 571 -0.58 -26.19 -2.04
CA LYS A 571 -0.83 -27.33 -2.95
C LYS A 571 0.42 -28.16 -3.26
N ASP A 572 1.59 -27.52 -3.32
CA ASP A 572 2.90 -28.13 -3.54
C ASP A 572 4.03 -27.33 -2.82
N ASP A 573 5.24 -27.91 -2.74
CA ASP A 573 6.42 -27.28 -2.12
C ASP A 573 6.88 -26.01 -2.87
N GLU A 574 6.49 -25.86 -4.13
CA GLU A 574 6.89 -24.73 -4.96
C GLU A 574 6.14 -23.46 -4.58
N ASP A 575 4.83 -23.58 -4.39
CA ASP A 575 3.97 -22.49 -3.95
C ASP A 575 4.39 -21.96 -2.57
N PHE A 576 4.77 -22.88 -1.66
CA PHE A 576 5.33 -22.52 -0.36
C PHE A 576 6.60 -21.65 -0.51
N ILE A 577 7.55 -22.10 -1.34
CA ILE A 577 8.81 -21.39 -1.56
C ILE A 577 8.57 -20.02 -2.21
N GLU A 578 7.65 -19.91 -3.16
CA GLU A 578 7.31 -18.64 -3.81
C GLU A 578 6.84 -17.59 -2.78
N VAL A 579 5.99 -18.00 -1.83
CA VAL A 579 5.50 -17.12 -0.75
C VAL A 579 6.63 -16.69 0.17
N ILE A 580 7.44 -17.64 0.61
CA ILE A 580 8.58 -17.38 1.50
C ILE A 580 9.61 -16.45 0.83
N ALA A 581 9.94 -16.70 -0.43
CA ALA A 581 10.88 -15.91 -1.20
C ALA A 581 10.33 -14.50 -1.45
N CYS A 582 9.05 -14.37 -1.82
CA CYS A 582 8.40 -13.08 -2.02
C CYS A 582 8.35 -12.27 -0.72
N GLY A 583 7.96 -12.90 0.40
CA GLY A 583 7.95 -12.28 1.73
C GLY A 583 9.34 -11.77 2.14
N SER A 584 10.39 -12.57 1.93
CA SER A 584 11.79 -12.17 2.18
C SER A 584 12.21 -10.96 1.33
N ALA A 585 11.78 -10.91 0.08
CA ALA A 585 12.05 -9.79 -0.82
C ALA A 585 11.30 -8.52 -0.41
N LEU A 586 10.06 -8.62 0.07
CA LEU A 586 9.28 -7.49 0.60
C LEU A 586 9.88 -6.94 1.91
N ILE A 587 10.36 -7.81 2.81
CA ILE A 587 11.10 -7.38 4.01
C ILE A 587 12.34 -6.59 3.60
N SER A 588 13.10 -7.12 2.64
CA SER A 588 14.30 -6.44 2.13
C SER A 588 13.97 -5.08 1.49
N PHE A 589 12.83 -4.98 0.83
CA PHE A 589 12.37 -3.73 0.22
C PHE A 589 12.16 -2.65 1.28
N GLU A 590 11.47 -2.98 2.38
CA GLU A 590 11.26 -2.03 3.47
C GLU A 590 12.56 -1.66 4.18
N VAL A 591 13.47 -2.62 4.36
CA VAL A 591 14.81 -2.34 4.90
C VAL A 591 15.59 -1.38 4.02
N PHE A 592 15.58 -1.57 2.71
CA PHE A 592 16.27 -0.70 1.77
C PHE A 592 15.67 0.70 1.65
N ARG A 593 14.44 0.91 2.13
CA ARG A 593 13.83 2.24 2.29
C ARG A 593 14.13 2.89 3.64
N GLY A 594 14.94 2.26 4.49
CA GLY A 594 15.32 2.74 5.80
C GLY A 594 14.78 1.90 6.96
N GLY A 595 13.86 0.95 6.69
CA GLY A 595 13.49 -0.12 7.61
C GLY A 595 12.75 0.29 8.89
N LYS A 596 12.09 1.46 8.94
CA LYS A 596 11.61 2.08 10.20
C LYS A 596 10.47 1.35 10.94
N GLY A 597 9.74 0.44 10.29
CA GLY A 597 8.71 -0.38 10.98
C GLY A 597 7.83 -1.24 10.05
N ASP A 598 7.65 -0.83 8.79
CA ASP A 598 6.73 -1.48 7.84
C ASP A 598 7.12 -2.92 7.45
N TRP A 599 8.32 -3.38 7.82
CA TRP A 599 8.78 -4.76 7.64
C TRP A 599 8.10 -5.76 8.60
N GLN A 600 7.58 -5.30 9.75
CA GLN A 600 7.10 -6.19 10.81
C GLN A 600 5.95 -7.10 10.37
N PRO A 601 4.90 -6.61 9.67
CA PRO A 601 3.82 -7.48 9.18
C PRO A 601 4.31 -8.54 8.20
N HIS A 602 5.28 -8.20 7.35
CA HIS A 602 5.86 -9.13 6.38
C HIS A 602 6.65 -10.24 7.09
N LEU A 603 7.48 -9.90 8.07
CA LEU A 603 8.22 -10.89 8.85
C LEU A 603 7.28 -11.81 9.64
N GLN A 604 6.28 -11.24 10.31
CA GLN A 604 5.29 -12.02 11.08
C GLN A 604 4.53 -13.01 10.19
N ALA A 605 4.03 -12.56 9.04
CA ALA A 605 3.32 -13.44 8.11
C ALA A 605 4.25 -14.55 7.57
N THR A 606 5.46 -14.18 7.15
CA THR A 606 6.38 -15.12 6.49
C THR A 606 6.93 -16.17 7.48
N THR A 607 7.25 -15.77 8.71
CA THR A 607 7.69 -16.70 9.76
C THR A 607 6.57 -17.59 10.28
N ALA A 608 5.33 -17.07 10.37
CA ALA A 608 4.15 -17.87 10.69
C ALA A 608 3.93 -18.99 9.67
N ILE A 609 4.04 -18.67 8.38
CA ILE A 609 3.93 -19.64 7.30
C ILE A 609 5.08 -20.65 7.36
N MET A 610 6.32 -20.18 7.52
CA MET A 610 7.50 -21.04 7.61
C MET A 610 7.40 -22.06 8.75
N LYS A 611 6.79 -21.69 9.87
CA LYS A 611 6.58 -22.58 11.03
C LYS A 611 5.58 -23.71 10.78
N THR A 612 4.72 -23.59 9.76
CA THR A 612 3.80 -24.67 9.35
C THR A 612 4.49 -25.78 8.53
N MET A 613 5.74 -25.55 8.10
CA MET A 613 6.50 -26.50 7.30
C MET A 613 6.89 -27.73 8.11
N ASP A 614 6.77 -28.90 7.47
CA ASP A 614 7.28 -30.16 8.03
C ASP A 614 8.82 -30.14 8.06
N LEU A 615 9.39 -30.18 9.27
CA LEU A 615 10.83 -30.15 9.53
C LEU A 615 11.59 -31.30 8.85
N SER A 616 10.93 -32.42 8.56
CA SER A 616 11.54 -33.53 7.80
C SER A 616 11.91 -33.15 6.37
N ARG A 617 11.29 -32.10 5.80
CA ARG A 617 11.62 -31.53 4.48
C ARG A 617 12.85 -30.62 4.51
N LEU A 618 13.25 -30.13 5.68
CA LEU A 618 14.54 -29.44 5.90
C LEU A 618 15.68 -30.43 6.16
N ALA A 619 15.45 -31.74 6.13
CA ALA A 619 16.51 -32.74 6.25
C ALA A 619 17.45 -32.63 5.04
N PHE A 620 18.46 -31.77 5.15
CA PHE A 620 19.49 -31.56 4.15
C PHE A 620 20.12 -32.91 3.83
N HIS A 621 19.73 -33.53 2.71
CA HIS A 621 20.38 -34.76 2.28
C HIS A 621 21.85 -34.45 1.98
N ALA A 622 22.70 -34.84 2.93
CA ALA A 622 24.15 -34.69 2.88
C ALA A 622 24.81 -35.51 1.76
N SER A 623 24.05 -36.27 0.96
CA SER A 623 24.57 -36.97 -0.19
C SER A 623 24.80 -36.01 -1.36
N GLY A 624 25.94 -35.32 -1.34
CA GLY A 624 26.59 -34.76 -2.53
C GLY A 624 27.03 -35.82 -3.54
N ARG A 625 26.27 -36.90 -3.72
CA ARG A 625 26.41 -37.78 -4.87
C ARG A 625 25.60 -37.16 -5.99
N ILE A 626 26.28 -36.91 -7.10
CA ILE A 626 25.66 -36.71 -8.40
C ILE A 626 24.93 -38.03 -8.70
N GLU A 627 23.73 -38.21 -8.16
CA GLU A 627 22.86 -39.28 -8.60
C GLU A 627 22.48 -38.98 -10.04
N SER A 628 22.66 -39.99 -10.87
CA SER A 628 22.58 -39.99 -12.31
C SER A 628 21.35 -39.24 -12.84
N PHE A 629 21.48 -38.71 -14.06
CA PHE A 629 20.44 -38.05 -14.87
C PHE A 629 19.16 -38.90 -15.05
N VAL A 630 18.40 -39.15 -13.98
CA VAL A 630 17.27 -40.09 -13.97
C VAL A 630 16.04 -39.34 -13.45
N SER A 631 15.03 -39.26 -14.32
CA SER A 631 13.70 -38.62 -14.22
C SER A 631 13.64 -37.08 -14.09
N SER A 632 12.58 -36.50 -14.67
CA SER A 632 12.21 -35.07 -14.54
C SER A 632 11.88 -34.69 -13.09
N SER A 633 11.22 -35.60 -12.35
CA SER A 633 10.82 -35.39 -10.96
C SER A 633 11.99 -35.22 -9.98
N ALA A 634 13.15 -35.84 -10.25
CA ALA A 634 14.35 -35.66 -9.42
C ALA A 634 15.02 -34.29 -9.60
N ARG A 635 14.85 -33.63 -10.78
CA ARG A 635 15.44 -32.32 -11.07
C ARG A 635 14.67 -31.16 -10.44
N GLU A 636 13.34 -31.23 -10.44
CA GLU A 636 12.48 -30.22 -9.80
C GLU A 636 12.65 -30.24 -8.28
N ARG A 637 12.71 -31.43 -7.67
CA ARG A 637 13.01 -31.60 -6.24
C ARG A 637 14.36 -30.98 -5.85
N ARG A 638 15.38 -31.10 -6.71
CA ARG A 638 16.69 -30.46 -6.50
C ARG A 638 16.62 -28.92 -6.44
N GLY A 639 15.72 -28.30 -7.22
CA GLY A 639 15.51 -26.85 -7.19
C GLY A 639 14.80 -26.38 -5.91
N ILE A 640 13.82 -27.15 -5.47
CA ILE A 640 13.07 -26.96 -4.22
C ILE A 640 14.02 -27.02 -3.01
N ASP A 641 14.83 -28.08 -2.91
CA ASP A 641 15.79 -28.27 -1.82
C ASP A 641 16.83 -27.13 -1.77
N ALA A 642 17.30 -26.68 -2.92
CA ALA A 642 18.24 -25.57 -3.02
C ALA A 642 17.63 -24.24 -2.55
N ALA A 643 16.39 -23.95 -2.95
CA ALA A 643 15.69 -22.73 -2.56
C ALA A 643 15.34 -22.72 -1.06
N LEU A 644 14.93 -23.86 -0.49
CA LEU A 644 14.69 -23.99 0.96
C LEU A 644 15.98 -23.86 1.77
N SER A 645 17.06 -24.51 1.29
CA SER A 645 18.39 -24.40 1.90
C SER A 645 18.93 -22.97 1.90
N PHE A 646 18.40 -22.10 1.03
CA PHE A 646 18.71 -20.68 1.00
C PHE A 646 17.77 -19.84 1.87
N HIS A 647 16.46 -19.96 1.67
CA HIS A 647 15.49 -19.08 2.30
C HIS A 647 15.25 -19.36 3.78
N ALA A 648 15.41 -20.60 4.26
CA ALA A 648 15.24 -20.90 5.68
C ALA A 648 16.32 -20.21 6.56
N PRO A 649 17.63 -20.30 6.22
CA PRO A 649 18.66 -19.49 6.87
C PRO A 649 18.42 -17.97 6.80
N VAL A 650 17.99 -17.45 5.64
CA VAL A 650 17.73 -16.01 5.46
C VAL A 650 16.60 -15.52 6.37
N LEU A 651 15.48 -16.26 6.45
CA LEU A 651 14.39 -15.88 7.34
C LEU A 651 14.76 -16.01 8.81
N LEU A 652 15.49 -17.06 9.18
CA LEU A 652 15.96 -17.22 10.55
C LEU A 652 16.92 -16.08 10.95
N TRP A 653 17.77 -15.62 10.02
CA TRP A 653 18.60 -14.44 10.22
C TRP A 653 17.77 -13.19 10.50
N MET A 654 16.73 -12.93 9.70
CA MET A 654 15.83 -11.78 9.89
C MET A 654 15.07 -11.86 11.23
N ASP A 655 14.57 -13.05 11.60
CA ASP A 655 13.85 -13.29 12.87
C ASP A 655 14.75 -13.06 14.10
N LEU A 656 15.96 -13.60 14.09
CA LEU A 656 16.94 -13.42 15.18
C LEU A 656 17.34 -11.96 15.37
N LEU A 657 17.64 -11.24 14.28
CA LEU A 657 18.08 -9.85 14.38
C LEU A 657 16.93 -8.88 14.66
N ALA A 658 15.69 -9.21 14.25
CA ALA A 658 14.49 -8.45 14.60
C ALA A 658 14.24 -8.38 16.11
N CYS A 659 14.69 -9.38 16.87
CA CYS A 659 14.56 -9.42 18.33
C CYS A 659 15.27 -8.24 19.02
N ALA A 660 16.41 -7.79 18.49
CA ALA A 660 17.15 -6.67 19.05
C ALA A 660 16.33 -5.36 19.04
N SER A 661 15.49 -5.18 18.02
CA SER A 661 14.66 -3.99 17.84
C SER A 661 13.28 -4.12 18.49
N THR A 662 12.65 -5.30 18.36
CA THR A 662 11.30 -5.55 18.87
C THR A 662 11.25 -5.86 20.36
N GLY A 663 12.34 -6.39 20.93
CA GLY A 663 12.36 -6.90 22.30
C GLY A 663 11.61 -8.22 22.48
N ASN A 664 11.19 -8.86 21.40
CA ASN A 664 10.55 -10.18 21.42
C ASN A 664 11.60 -11.30 21.37
N VAL A 665 11.16 -12.53 21.65
CA VAL A 665 11.95 -13.74 21.39
C VAL A 665 11.80 -14.23 19.94
N PRO A 666 12.77 -15.01 19.42
CA PRO A 666 12.68 -15.56 18.07
C PRO A 666 11.42 -16.41 17.89
N PHE A 667 10.70 -16.22 16.79
CA PHE A 667 9.46 -16.95 16.51
C PHE A 667 9.73 -18.35 15.93
N LEU A 668 10.81 -18.47 15.14
CA LEU A 668 11.28 -19.71 14.54
C LEU A 668 12.14 -20.52 15.53
N PRO A 669 12.14 -21.87 15.43
CA PRO A 669 12.85 -22.75 16.36
C PRO A 669 14.37 -22.79 16.09
N TYR A 670 15.04 -21.67 16.39
CA TYR A 670 16.46 -21.43 16.07
C TYR A 670 17.41 -22.46 16.67
N GLU A 671 17.18 -22.91 17.91
CA GLU A 671 18.03 -23.90 18.58
C GLU A 671 18.12 -25.21 17.79
N THR A 672 16.97 -25.72 17.35
CA THR A 672 16.89 -26.95 16.57
C THR A 672 17.52 -26.75 15.20
N TRP A 673 17.16 -25.67 14.50
CA TRP A 673 17.59 -25.44 13.11
C TRP A 673 19.10 -25.23 12.97
N LEU A 674 19.71 -24.43 13.85
CA LEU A 674 21.13 -24.12 13.79
C LEU A 674 22.03 -25.33 14.11
N GLN A 675 21.46 -26.38 14.72
CA GLN A 675 22.13 -27.65 15.03
C GLN A 675 21.90 -28.72 13.95
N MET A 676 20.99 -28.49 12.99
CA MET A 676 20.73 -29.46 11.92
C MET A 676 21.94 -29.60 11.00
N GLU A 677 22.29 -30.85 10.67
CA GLU A 677 23.33 -31.14 9.69
C GLU A 677 22.99 -30.50 8.34
N GLY A 678 23.90 -29.71 7.77
CA GLY A 678 23.70 -29.04 6.49
C GLY A 678 23.06 -27.64 6.56
N PHE A 679 22.51 -27.24 7.71
CA PHE A 679 22.08 -25.85 7.95
C PHE A 679 23.30 -24.99 8.25
N ASP A 680 23.68 -24.11 7.33
CA ASP A 680 24.92 -23.32 7.44
C ASP A 680 24.71 -21.88 6.98
N MET A 681 24.61 -20.97 7.95
CA MET A 681 24.43 -19.54 7.69
C MET A 681 25.71 -18.88 7.14
N THR A 682 26.88 -19.46 7.35
CA THR A 682 28.16 -18.85 6.97
C THR A 682 28.27 -18.70 5.46
N LYS A 683 27.69 -19.63 4.71
CA LYS A 683 27.70 -19.63 3.24
C LYS A 683 26.70 -18.66 2.60
N ILE A 684 25.84 -18.01 3.38
CA ILE A 684 24.79 -17.12 2.87
C ILE A 684 24.95 -15.73 3.48
N MET A 685 25.03 -15.65 4.81
CA MET A 685 25.11 -14.42 5.59
C MET A 685 26.52 -14.14 6.14
N GLY A 686 27.48 -15.03 5.96
CA GLY A 686 28.87 -14.82 6.39
C GLY A 686 29.15 -15.07 7.88
N CYS A 687 28.13 -15.38 8.68
CA CYS A 687 28.26 -15.61 10.12
C CYS A 687 28.08 -17.09 10.48
N GLN A 688 28.86 -17.59 11.44
CA GLN A 688 28.73 -18.97 11.93
C GLN A 688 27.51 -19.16 12.83
N ASN A 689 26.89 -20.34 12.71
CA ASN A 689 25.65 -20.69 13.41
C ASN A 689 25.72 -20.50 14.94
N TRP A 690 26.87 -20.76 15.56
CA TRP A 690 27.02 -20.65 17.02
C TRP A 690 26.84 -19.20 17.50
N VAL A 691 27.24 -18.20 16.70
CA VAL A 691 27.01 -16.78 17.02
C VAL A 691 25.53 -16.45 16.93
N MET A 692 24.86 -16.92 15.88
CA MET A 692 23.43 -16.68 15.69
C MET A 692 22.59 -17.37 16.76
N LYS A 693 23.02 -18.55 17.22
CA LYS A 693 22.44 -19.22 18.39
C LYS A 693 22.60 -18.34 19.64
N ALA A 694 23.80 -17.81 19.89
CA ALA A 694 24.04 -16.94 21.02
C ALA A 694 23.18 -15.66 20.97
N ILE A 695 22.96 -15.07 19.79
CA ILE A 695 22.04 -13.93 19.61
C ILE A 695 20.59 -14.31 19.95
N GLY A 696 20.13 -15.50 19.53
CA GLY A 696 18.82 -16.01 19.94
C GLY A 696 18.72 -16.24 21.45
N ASP A 697 19.74 -16.83 22.06
CA ASP A 697 19.81 -17.05 23.51
C ASP A 697 19.81 -15.73 24.28
N LEU A 698 20.46 -14.68 23.76
CA LEU A 698 20.43 -13.33 24.31
C LEU A 698 19.04 -12.71 24.25
N ALA A 699 18.30 -12.88 23.15
CA ALA A 699 16.93 -12.39 23.05
C ALA A 699 16.02 -13.05 24.11
N VAL A 700 16.15 -14.37 24.30
CA VAL A 700 15.43 -15.10 25.36
C VAL A 700 15.85 -14.64 26.76
N LEU A 701 17.14 -14.38 26.97
CA LEU A 701 17.66 -13.86 28.24
C LEU A 701 17.11 -12.46 28.56
N GLU A 702 16.97 -11.59 27.55
CA GLU A 702 16.45 -10.23 27.68
C GLU A 702 14.95 -10.19 27.97
N GLU A 703 14.15 -11.04 27.35
CA GLU A 703 12.72 -11.15 27.67
C GLU A 703 12.53 -11.52 29.14
N ARG A 704 13.28 -12.52 29.62
CA ARG A 704 13.23 -13.00 31.01
C ARG A 704 13.68 -11.94 32.02
N LYS A 705 14.53 -11.00 31.62
CA LYS A 705 14.93 -9.88 32.47
C LYS A 705 13.74 -8.99 32.87
N VAL A 706 12.72 -8.83 32.01
CA VAL A 706 11.50 -8.08 32.36
C VAL A 706 10.78 -8.72 33.55
N SER A 707 10.77 -10.05 33.59
CA SER A 707 10.14 -10.86 34.63
C SER A 707 10.90 -10.86 35.96
N LEU A 708 12.14 -10.37 36.02
CA LEU A 708 12.94 -10.33 37.26
C LEU A 708 12.52 -9.21 38.23
N LYS A 709 11.67 -8.25 37.80
CA LYS A 709 11.18 -7.18 38.68
C LYS A 709 10.26 -7.75 39.76
N GLY A 710 10.80 -7.97 40.96
CA GLY A 710 10.05 -8.43 42.14
C GLY A 710 10.08 -9.95 42.39
N GLN A 711 11.01 -10.69 41.79
CA GLN A 711 11.18 -12.14 41.99
C GLN A 711 12.27 -12.51 43.01
N THR A 712 12.40 -13.81 43.31
CA THR A 712 13.30 -14.41 44.30
C THR A 712 14.78 -14.35 43.89
N GLU A 713 15.68 -14.42 44.88
CA GLU A 713 17.14 -14.44 44.68
C GLU A 713 17.61 -15.60 43.77
N ASP A 714 16.93 -16.75 43.83
CA ASP A 714 17.20 -17.90 42.97
C ASP A 714 16.99 -17.61 41.47
N ALA A 715 15.97 -16.82 41.12
CA ALA A 715 15.69 -16.45 39.73
C ALA A 715 16.78 -15.53 39.16
N LEU A 716 17.33 -14.64 40.00
CA LEU A 716 18.46 -13.80 39.64
C LEU A 716 19.74 -14.62 39.45
N LEU A 717 19.99 -15.62 40.29
CA LEU A 717 21.14 -16.52 40.16
C LEU A 717 21.06 -17.40 38.90
N ASP A 718 19.89 -17.96 38.55
CA ASP A 718 19.69 -18.68 37.28
C ASP A 718 19.96 -17.76 36.08
N TRP A 719 19.44 -16.52 36.13
CA TRP A 719 19.66 -15.54 35.07
C TRP A 719 21.14 -15.21 34.90
N ILE A 720 21.87 -14.96 36.00
CA ILE A 720 23.32 -14.71 35.99
C ILE A 720 24.07 -15.92 35.42
N GLY A 721 23.70 -17.14 35.82
CA GLY A 721 24.28 -18.37 35.31
C GLY A 721 24.14 -18.53 33.80
N ARG A 722 22.96 -18.23 33.25
CA ARG A 722 22.69 -18.24 31.80
C ARG A 722 23.46 -17.14 31.07
N ALA A 723 23.47 -15.92 31.61
CA ALA A 723 24.21 -14.80 31.06
C ALA A 723 25.71 -15.11 30.95
N ARG A 724 26.28 -15.71 32.00
CA ARG A 724 27.69 -16.16 32.02
C ARG A 724 27.95 -17.24 30.98
N LYS A 725 27.08 -18.26 30.90
CA LYS A 725 27.20 -19.34 29.91
C LYS A 725 27.28 -18.80 28.48
N ILE A 726 26.40 -17.86 28.12
CA ILE A 726 26.42 -17.23 26.79
C ILE A 726 27.74 -16.49 26.56
N GLY A 727 28.22 -15.73 27.54
CA GLY A 727 29.51 -15.02 27.45
C GLY A 727 30.70 -15.97 27.27
N ASP A 728 30.76 -17.04 28.06
CA ASP A 728 31.81 -18.06 28.00
C ASP A 728 31.80 -18.80 26.64
N GLU A 729 30.61 -19.13 26.11
CA GLU A 729 30.45 -19.73 24.78
C GLU A 729 30.94 -18.79 23.67
N LEU A 730 30.66 -17.48 23.78
CA LEU A 730 31.09 -16.48 22.80
C LEU A 730 32.61 -16.30 22.79
N GLU A 731 33.25 -16.18 23.96
CA GLU A 731 34.70 -16.03 24.07
C GLU A 731 35.43 -17.32 23.62
N ALA A 732 35.00 -18.49 24.08
CA ALA A 732 35.58 -19.77 23.67
C ALA A 732 35.44 -20.01 22.15
N GLY A 733 34.30 -19.62 21.57
CA GLY A 733 34.07 -19.68 20.12
C GLY A 733 35.05 -18.80 19.34
N MET A 734 35.31 -17.58 19.81
CA MET A 734 36.28 -16.67 19.17
C MET A 734 37.73 -17.14 19.34
N GLU A 735 38.12 -17.65 20.51
CA GLU A 735 39.45 -18.26 20.71
C GLU A 735 39.66 -19.44 19.76
N GLY A 736 38.62 -20.26 19.57
CA GLY A 736 38.63 -21.38 18.62
C GLY A 736 38.82 -20.94 17.16
N LEU A 737 38.32 -19.77 16.77
CA LEU A 737 38.55 -19.20 15.42
C LEU A 737 40.01 -18.74 15.25
N ASP A 738 40.58 -18.13 16.28
CA ASP A 738 41.96 -17.63 16.23
C ASP A 738 42.96 -18.79 16.19
N LEU A 739 42.70 -19.89 16.91
CA LEU A 739 43.53 -21.10 16.89
C LEU A 739 43.52 -21.86 15.55
N ARG A 740 42.45 -21.72 14.76
CA ARG A 740 42.33 -22.38 13.45
C ARG A 740 43.01 -21.60 12.31
N ASP A 741 43.64 -20.46 12.63
CA ASP A 741 44.26 -19.52 11.69
C ASP A 741 43.32 -19.12 10.53
N GLU A 742 42.02 -19.08 10.80
CA GLU A 742 41.02 -18.59 9.85
C GLU A 742 41.01 -17.04 9.78
N ALA A 743 42.06 -16.38 10.27
CA ALA A 743 42.10 -14.94 10.47
C ALA A 743 41.89 -14.15 9.18
N ASN A 744 42.28 -14.72 8.03
CA ASN A 744 42.12 -14.11 6.71
C ASN A 744 40.84 -14.54 5.96
N ASN A 745 40.00 -15.39 6.55
CA ASN A 745 38.73 -15.76 5.96
C ASN A 745 37.71 -14.61 6.15
N PRO A 746 37.09 -14.08 5.08
CA PRO A 746 36.09 -13.02 5.19
C PRO A 746 34.94 -13.36 6.15
N ALA A 747 34.49 -14.62 6.17
CA ALA A 747 33.43 -15.05 7.09
C ALA A 747 33.86 -15.04 8.56
N SER A 748 35.14 -15.27 8.85
CA SER A 748 35.66 -15.27 10.22
C SER A 748 35.73 -13.85 10.79
N HIS A 749 36.00 -12.83 9.95
CA HIS A 749 35.84 -11.42 10.37
C HIS A 749 34.40 -11.07 10.72
N VAL A 750 33.43 -11.42 9.85
CA VAL A 750 32.00 -11.19 10.13
C VAL A 750 31.58 -11.90 11.41
N THR A 751 31.98 -13.16 11.56
CA THR A 751 31.69 -13.96 12.76
C THR A 751 32.28 -13.33 14.03
N ARG A 752 33.54 -12.87 14.02
CA ARG A 752 34.16 -12.18 15.17
C ARG A 752 33.44 -10.87 15.52
N ILE A 753 33.06 -10.09 14.50
CA ILE A 753 32.35 -8.82 14.70
C ILE A 753 30.97 -9.06 15.33
N PHE A 754 30.18 -10.00 14.80
CA PHE A 754 28.87 -10.34 15.38
C PHE A 754 28.99 -10.95 16.78
N ALA A 755 29.95 -11.85 17.03
CA ALA A 755 30.18 -12.44 18.35
C ALA A 755 30.55 -11.37 19.39
N THR A 756 31.44 -10.44 19.01
CA THR A 756 31.84 -9.36 19.91
C THR A 756 30.71 -8.35 20.13
N ALA A 757 29.89 -8.07 19.11
CA ALA A 757 28.70 -7.23 19.27
C ALA A 757 27.64 -7.89 20.18
N ALA A 758 27.46 -9.20 20.10
CA ALA A 758 26.62 -9.97 21.02
C ALA A 758 27.13 -9.86 22.47
N LEU A 759 28.45 -9.88 22.69
CA LEU A 759 29.03 -9.58 24.01
C LEU A 759 28.72 -8.14 24.46
N VAL A 760 28.83 -7.14 23.58
CA VAL A 760 28.43 -5.76 23.92
C VAL A 760 26.97 -5.69 24.35
N GLN A 761 26.07 -6.38 23.65
CA GLN A 761 24.66 -6.45 24.04
C GLN A 761 24.46 -7.16 25.39
N LEU A 762 25.15 -8.27 25.63
CA LEU A 762 25.13 -8.96 26.93
C LEU A 762 25.57 -8.02 28.06
N TYR A 763 26.66 -7.29 27.88
CA TYR A 763 27.18 -6.34 28.86
C TYR A 763 26.23 -5.15 29.06
N ALA A 764 25.62 -4.61 28.00
CA ALA A 764 24.60 -3.57 28.12
C ALA A 764 23.39 -4.08 28.93
N THR A 765 22.93 -5.30 28.64
CA THR A 765 21.83 -5.94 29.36
C THR A 765 22.17 -6.16 30.83
N ARG A 766 23.39 -6.60 31.17
CA ARG A 766 23.87 -6.72 32.56
C ARG A 766 24.05 -5.37 33.25
N ALA A 767 24.56 -4.36 32.54
CA ALA A 767 24.78 -3.01 33.07
C ALA A 767 23.45 -2.34 33.49
N SER A 768 22.38 -2.57 32.73
CA SER A 768 21.04 -2.07 33.10
C SER A 768 20.45 -2.71 34.37
N LEU A 769 21.05 -3.79 34.87
CA LEU A 769 20.77 -4.42 36.17
C LEU A 769 21.85 -4.12 37.22
N ALA A 770 22.80 -3.24 36.91
CA ALA A 770 23.99 -2.95 37.72
C ALA A 770 24.89 -4.18 37.99
N LEU A 771 24.95 -5.14 37.05
CA LEU A 771 25.69 -6.41 37.16
C LEU A 771 26.96 -6.50 36.29
N SER A 772 27.36 -5.44 35.60
CA SER A 772 28.53 -5.42 34.69
C SER A 772 29.47 -4.28 35.01
N GLU A 773 30.78 -4.52 34.85
CA GLU A 773 31.77 -3.45 34.91
C GLU A 773 31.78 -2.66 33.59
N PRO A 774 31.76 -1.31 33.62
CA PRO A 774 31.81 -0.48 32.41
C PRO A 774 33.01 -0.77 31.50
N ALA A 775 34.12 -1.27 32.06
CA ALA A 775 35.34 -1.57 31.31
C ALA A 775 35.20 -2.80 30.38
N GLU A 776 34.33 -3.77 30.69
CA GLU A 776 34.13 -4.97 29.87
C GLU A 776 33.49 -4.60 28.53
N GLY A 777 32.37 -3.87 28.56
CA GLY A 777 31.69 -3.39 27.35
C GLY A 777 32.59 -2.53 26.47
N GLN A 778 33.39 -1.63 27.07
CA GLN A 778 34.30 -0.76 26.31
C GLN A 778 35.46 -1.53 25.65
N ARG A 779 35.97 -2.59 26.28
CA ARG A 779 36.96 -3.50 25.65
C ARG A 779 36.37 -4.20 24.43
N SER A 780 35.13 -4.69 24.52
CA SER A 780 34.45 -5.32 23.38
C SER A 780 34.16 -4.32 22.25
N VAL A 781 33.79 -3.08 22.56
CA VAL A 781 33.68 -2.00 21.55
C VAL A 781 35.01 -1.79 20.83
N ALA A 782 36.11 -1.67 21.57
CA ALA A 782 37.44 -1.51 20.98
C ALA A 782 37.86 -2.72 20.10
N ARG A 783 37.50 -3.94 20.50
CA ARG A 783 37.74 -5.17 19.72
C ARG A 783 37.01 -5.13 18.37
N VAL A 784 35.75 -4.68 18.34
CA VAL A 784 34.98 -4.51 17.08
C VAL A 784 35.63 -3.47 16.17
N ILE A 785 36.03 -2.32 16.71
CA ILE A 785 36.74 -1.28 15.95
C ILE A 785 38.02 -1.85 15.32
N GLY A 786 38.79 -2.63 16.10
CA GLY A 786 40.00 -3.30 15.64
C GLY A 786 39.75 -4.34 14.54
N GLU A 787 38.66 -5.11 14.64
CA GLU A 787 38.26 -6.05 13.58
C GLU A 787 37.82 -5.34 12.30
N ILE A 788 36.99 -4.30 12.39
CA ILE A 788 36.52 -3.54 11.22
C ILE A 788 37.70 -2.89 10.49
N ARG A 789 38.70 -2.37 11.21
CA ARG A 789 39.92 -1.79 10.61
C ARG A 789 40.77 -2.82 9.87
N ARG A 790 40.75 -4.08 10.30
CA ARG A 790 41.50 -5.19 9.68
C ARG A 790 40.72 -5.89 8.57
N MET A 791 39.43 -5.59 8.46
CA MET A 791 38.52 -6.26 7.54
C MET A 791 38.89 -5.97 6.08
N PRO A 792 38.99 -6.99 5.19
CA PRO A 792 39.27 -6.79 3.79
C PRO A 792 38.10 -6.10 3.07
N ARG A 793 38.23 -4.79 2.81
CA ARG A 793 37.21 -3.96 2.14
C ARG A 793 36.90 -4.40 0.70
N ALA A 794 37.81 -5.12 0.05
CA ALA A 794 37.61 -5.62 -1.32
C ALA A 794 36.55 -6.73 -1.41
N THR A 795 36.30 -7.45 -0.31
CA THR A 795 35.38 -8.59 -0.28
C THR A 795 34.23 -8.42 0.70
N LEU A 796 34.32 -7.47 1.63
CA LEU A 796 33.32 -7.25 2.68
C LEU A 796 32.83 -5.80 2.68
N SER A 797 31.51 -5.63 2.58
CA SER A 797 30.85 -4.33 2.70
C SER A 797 30.55 -4.01 4.17
N ILE A 798 30.48 -2.72 4.50
CA ILE A 798 30.00 -2.23 5.80
C ILE A 798 28.49 -2.50 5.95
N ARG A 799 27.74 -2.54 4.84
CA ARG A 799 26.28 -2.67 4.82
C ARG A 799 25.77 -3.97 5.43
N GLN A 800 26.60 -5.03 5.45
CA GLN A 800 26.25 -6.30 6.12
C GLN A 800 26.45 -6.28 7.64
N LEU A 801 27.07 -5.22 8.17
CA LEU A 801 27.40 -5.06 9.59
C LEU A 801 26.45 -4.10 10.31
N THR A 802 25.27 -3.84 9.75
CA THR A 802 24.27 -2.91 10.29
C THR A 802 23.92 -3.20 11.75
N TRP A 803 23.57 -4.45 12.09
CA TRP A 803 23.30 -4.85 13.47
C TRP A 803 24.49 -4.62 14.42
N PRO A 804 25.70 -5.16 14.15
CA PRO A 804 26.85 -4.91 15.01
C PRO A 804 27.20 -3.42 15.14
N ILE A 805 27.13 -2.66 14.05
CA ILE A 805 27.43 -1.22 14.07
C ILE A 805 26.42 -0.47 14.94
N CYS A 806 25.14 -0.78 14.83
CA CYS A 806 24.10 -0.16 15.66
C CYS A 806 24.30 -0.48 17.15
N VAL A 807 24.45 -1.77 17.48
CA VAL A 807 24.62 -2.24 18.88
C VAL A 807 25.88 -1.65 19.50
N VAL A 808 27.01 -1.75 18.79
CA VAL A 808 28.33 -1.36 19.31
C VAL A 808 28.49 0.16 19.29
N GLY A 809 28.10 0.82 18.20
CA GLY A 809 28.17 2.27 18.05
C GLY A 809 27.31 2.99 19.08
N SER A 810 26.12 2.46 19.39
CA SER A 810 25.25 3.01 20.44
C SER A 810 25.89 2.96 21.83
N MET A 811 26.86 2.05 22.06
CA MET A 811 27.59 1.90 23.33
C MET A 811 28.98 2.56 23.33
N ALA A 812 29.40 3.16 22.21
CA ALA A 812 30.73 3.79 22.07
C ALA A 812 30.95 4.93 23.07
N ALA A 813 32.17 5.02 23.63
CA ALA A 813 32.61 6.15 24.45
C ALA A 813 32.97 7.38 23.58
N PRO A 814 33.01 8.61 24.13
CA PRO A 814 33.24 9.83 23.35
C PRO A 814 34.47 9.79 22.42
N HIS A 815 35.59 9.21 22.87
CA HIS A 815 36.80 9.08 22.05
C HIS A 815 36.70 8.05 20.90
N GLN A 816 35.64 7.23 20.88
CA GLN A 816 35.36 6.23 19.86
C GLN A 816 34.26 6.66 18.89
N GLN A 817 33.46 7.67 19.22
CA GLN A 817 32.30 8.10 18.42
C GLN A 817 32.71 8.52 17.01
N ALA A 818 33.80 9.27 16.87
CA ALA A 818 34.33 9.72 15.59
C ALA A 818 34.57 8.56 14.60
N PHE A 819 35.02 7.39 15.08
CA PHE A 819 35.20 6.22 14.22
C PHE A 819 33.88 5.73 13.61
N PHE A 820 32.79 5.71 14.38
CA PHE A 820 31.48 5.27 13.87
C PHE A 820 30.86 6.32 12.96
N GLU A 821 31.07 7.61 13.24
CA GLU A 821 30.65 8.69 12.35
C GLU A 821 31.35 8.60 10.98
N ASP A 822 32.67 8.42 10.99
CA ASP A 822 33.46 8.23 9.77
C ASP A 822 33.03 6.97 9.02
N LEU A 823 32.84 5.85 9.73
CA LEU A 823 32.46 4.56 9.15
C LEU A 823 31.09 4.61 8.46
N VAL A 824 30.11 5.27 9.06
CA VAL A 824 28.78 5.40 8.44
C VAL A 824 28.80 6.48 7.34
N SER A 825 29.63 7.52 7.49
CA SER A 825 29.80 8.54 6.45
C SER A 825 30.46 7.97 5.18
N GLU A 826 31.38 7.01 5.31
CA GLU A 826 31.95 6.25 4.18
C GLU A 826 30.85 5.64 3.30
N VAL A 827 29.81 5.07 3.92
CA VAL A 827 28.65 4.47 3.23
C VAL A 827 27.65 5.52 2.72
N LEU A 828 27.52 6.65 3.42
CA LEU A 828 26.59 7.73 3.06
C LEU A 828 27.13 8.70 1.99
N VAL A 829 28.40 8.58 1.60
CA VAL A 829 29.02 9.36 0.52
C VAL A 829 28.97 8.60 -0.82
N GLU A 830 28.72 7.28 -0.81
CA GLU A 830 28.51 6.49 -2.03
C GLU A 830 27.22 6.93 -2.76
N SER A 831 27.18 6.77 -4.09
CA SER A 831 26.04 7.21 -4.93
C SER A 831 24.71 6.53 -4.60
N ASP A 832 24.72 5.47 -3.78
CA ASP A 832 23.58 4.71 -3.27
C ASP A 832 23.30 5.01 -1.77
N ALA A 833 23.73 6.14 -1.24
CA ALA A 833 23.55 6.55 0.17
C ALA A 833 22.11 6.60 0.69
N SER A 834 21.10 6.60 -0.21
CA SER A 834 19.67 6.54 0.13
C SER A 834 19.11 5.12 0.12
N PHE A 835 19.92 4.11 -0.26
CA PHE A 835 19.55 2.71 -0.30
C PHE A 835 20.10 1.98 0.93
N GLY A 836 19.22 1.38 1.73
CA GLY A 836 19.58 0.70 2.98
C GLY A 836 19.14 1.44 4.24
N ASN A 837 19.41 0.82 5.37
CA ASN A 837 19.08 1.31 6.71
C ASN A 837 20.28 1.93 7.45
N CYS A 838 21.46 2.04 6.82
CA CYS A 838 22.65 2.62 7.47
C CYS A 838 22.43 4.07 7.95
N ARG A 839 21.62 4.85 7.21
CA ARG A 839 21.19 6.19 7.65
C ARG A 839 20.37 6.13 8.94
N THR A 840 19.37 5.25 8.98
CA THR A 840 18.55 5.01 10.18
C THR A 840 19.42 4.55 11.35
N VAL A 841 20.42 3.69 11.11
CA VAL A 841 21.39 3.28 12.14
C VAL A 841 22.19 4.46 12.66
N ASN A 842 22.65 5.36 11.79
CA ASN A 842 23.35 6.58 12.23
C ASN A 842 22.48 7.45 13.14
N GLU A 843 21.20 7.63 12.76
CA GLU A 843 20.22 8.38 13.53
C GLU A 843 20.05 7.76 14.94
N ILE A 844 19.91 6.44 15.03
CA ILE A 844 19.77 5.71 16.31
C ILE A 844 21.03 5.86 17.19
N ILE A 845 22.22 5.70 16.60
CA ILE A 845 23.49 5.81 17.31
C ILE A 845 23.66 7.23 17.87
N ARG A 846 23.38 8.26 17.06
CA ARG A 846 23.47 9.66 17.48
C ARG A 846 22.48 9.99 18.59
N GLN A 847 21.24 9.52 18.48
CA GLN A 847 20.23 9.68 19.52
C GLN A 847 20.71 9.09 20.86
N CYS A 848 21.42 7.95 20.85
CA CYS A 848 22.02 7.38 22.06
C CYS A 848 23.12 8.27 22.65
N TRP A 849 23.93 8.91 21.81
CA TRP A 849 25.02 9.79 22.27
C TRP A 849 24.48 11.08 22.86
N ASP A 850 23.52 11.72 22.17
CA ASP A 850 22.90 12.97 22.60
C ASP A 850 22.21 12.82 23.95
N HIS A 851 21.42 11.77 24.15
CA HIS A 851 20.78 11.50 25.43
C HIS A 851 21.76 11.17 26.56
N ARG A 852 22.85 10.44 26.28
CA ARG A 852 23.90 10.19 27.28
C ARG A 852 24.61 11.48 27.70
N ASN A 853 24.76 12.43 26.78
CA ASN A 853 25.32 13.75 27.08
C ASN A 853 24.36 14.63 27.89
N LEU A 854 23.06 14.61 27.57
CA LEU A 854 22.02 15.40 28.24
C LEU A 854 21.63 14.84 29.62
N HIS A 855 21.71 13.52 29.80
CA HIS A 855 21.25 12.82 30.99
C HIS A 855 22.32 11.88 31.56
N PRO A 856 23.44 12.42 32.09
CA PRO A 856 24.50 11.61 32.68
C PRO A 856 23.98 10.81 33.87
N GLY A 857 23.96 9.48 33.75
CA GLY A 857 23.45 8.54 34.77
C GLY A 857 22.26 7.70 34.31
N GLN A 858 21.63 8.03 33.19
CA GLN A 858 20.62 7.15 32.58
C GLN A 858 21.27 6.18 31.57
N HIS A 859 20.88 4.90 31.63
CA HIS A 859 21.29 3.92 30.63
C HIS A 859 20.51 4.14 29.32
N TRP A 860 21.21 4.43 28.24
CA TRP A 860 20.64 4.60 26.90
C TRP A 860 21.30 3.64 25.93
N ASP A 861 20.48 2.78 25.33
CA ASP A 861 20.85 1.80 24.32
C ASP A 861 20.02 2.03 23.04
N TRP A 862 20.39 1.32 21.96
CA TRP A 862 19.75 1.45 20.64
C TRP A 862 18.23 1.19 20.71
N ARG A 863 17.76 0.32 21.61
CA ARG A 863 16.33 0.01 21.77
C ARG A 863 15.57 1.17 22.38
N ARG A 864 16.11 1.80 23.43
CA ARG A 864 15.52 3.01 24.02
C ARG A 864 15.51 4.18 23.04
N ALA A 865 16.59 4.36 22.27
CA ALA A 865 16.64 5.38 21.23
C ALA A 865 15.58 5.15 20.14
N MET A 866 15.42 3.91 19.65
CA MET A 866 14.36 3.56 18.70
C MET A 866 12.96 3.86 19.25
N ALA A 867 12.69 3.52 20.51
CA ALA A 867 11.41 3.80 21.16
C ALA A 867 11.12 5.31 21.29
N ASP A 868 12.13 6.10 21.65
CA ASP A 868 12.04 7.57 21.73
C ASP A 868 11.78 8.21 20.35
N MET A 869 12.40 7.66 19.30
CA MET A 869 12.21 8.09 17.91
C MET A 869 10.88 7.62 17.30
N GLY A 870 10.13 6.74 17.97
CA GLY A 870 8.90 6.15 17.45
C GLY A 870 9.11 5.21 16.25
N ILE A 871 10.26 4.53 16.18
CA ILE A 871 10.60 3.59 15.10
C ILE A 871 10.95 2.20 15.66
N CYS A 872 10.88 1.18 14.81
CA CYS A 872 11.34 -0.18 15.09
C CYS A 872 12.15 -0.67 13.88
N ALA A 873 13.45 -0.37 13.86
CA ALA A 873 14.29 -0.61 12.68
C ALA A 873 14.75 -2.07 12.58
N LEU A 874 14.58 -2.75 11.43
CA LEU A 874 15.24 -4.04 11.20
C LEU A 874 16.69 -3.82 10.78
N LEU A 875 17.64 -4.24 11.62
CA LEU A 875 19.07 -3.91 11.51
C LEU A 875 19.84 -4.93 10.63
N ILE A 876 19.37 -5.21 9.42
CA ILE A 876 20.02 -6.18 8.51
C ILE A 876 20.75 -5.54 7.35
#